data_AF-A0A259DLW6-F1
#
_entry.id   AF-A0A259DLW6-F1
#
_cell.length_a   1.000
_cell.length_b   1.000
_cell.length_c   1.000
_cell.angle_alpha   90.00
_cell.angle_beta   90.00
_cell.angle_gamma   90.00
#
_symmetry.space_group_name_H-M   'P 1'
#
loop_
_entity.id
_entity.type
_entity.pdbx_description
1 polymer ?
#
loop_
_entity_poly.entity_id
_entity_poly.type
_entity_poly.pdbx_seq_one_letter_code
_entity_poly.pdbx_strand_id
1 'polypeptide(L)'
;MAADAGPRYTSNAHVTTDVGKTFDWLLMRKPAIEELDVVLSEVYKAIPATPAFDAHKKVFEGFAEKVRSDSAWWRTVEFEPLLLALEHTENAAWHELEQLESTEKAKLGSDEVRARESLNYRLRKTSTAARSAYELLKEYGPLASRRALLLTGRPGQGKTHTMVHEICETVRVGGLAIGVLGQTLSSTGPLWEAVRARIQWSGSIDQLLDVLENEAASRGERALILIDALNETPDRTRWSGELLGMTQQILRRPNLALAVSVRTDYVRQVVPETAERATPPWVRWEHPGFAGIEPEALSQYFEYFGVKALAAPPLGEFNNPLYVQLLAKSLKGKELPHWQPSWLQVWDAWIERLEQDAVARLGMDDASRRRPLRRLMHHLAQEMIDTGAYTLKRSRADQIARELTGIDGVIGFLCSSGALIDHVDENDDELVEFGFERLSDTFIADRLLEKLLSDKNTLEARREGLKAALHPGGPLAELANMDWTDHPLRRRRAGLLEALCLAAPAKVGCELPQLMPSHIEDVSDWELSQAFVDSFRWRSAANEFGAAGNELEELWSSHASHMGVSSQIDELIRLAVVPGHPLGMKAYLHPILLSQESVGGRDALWSIRLPTLWASDDSNLRQLVDWACGADLSGIHPDVALPAAQLLAWMCAASQNGLRAAALRALTRMLAACPAVMPTFLSDFLEVNDPYVLEAVLIAVWGVMQEAQGSAEVSSAAEQVYSTQFGGDTARHCHLTIRHYARHIVEVAHAKGLLPGVDLAKVKPPYRSALPLNDVPKKEELEALLESKGFHAIIHSSTQWDFYRYIMGGNSPGSFEFSCAPLPGSKQPERAFIKSESFISDNSSTAVFDLALAGRFVAWNALSLGYTGERFDEFDTGYETAEYGRSADERRTERIGKKYQWIGWYTLLAFLTDNYELRPYWNKAALKYEGPGQLNVHLFDPARWLHSPRRSGVDNESSWSLSTLPQWPRPELEEMKSWILSRACDLPPTDVLLLTSSIPEAWGEGPWLRVAAEHIWSSKYAPGYWARRQRFHADIWWQITPVLVRASDLPVLLDKLRDPTVQETLRGLSRIDNNGDWNAPLSSWPALTPDWDAGLQDGNSRVINGWLPIPYRPLIGECGHPDQSDEHAPILVPTPSVIREWNLDFRLRDGLILSNETPVFGLSSILNSRNVLFARTGPLVTLLASSGHSLVWFITGERRAFQNIDRPEPATSVWANYDGIGYLTADGRPQVAWLHKVIERGEFVREAVEVPLADSGAIRG
;
A
#
# COMPACT_ATOMS: atom_id res chain seq x y z
N MET A 1 -25.73 -14.89 -17.80
CA MET A 1 -25.44 -14.43 -16.43
C MET A 1 -25.13 -12.93 -16.36
N ALA A 2 -24.03 -12.41 -16.93
CA ALA A 2 -23.71 -10.97 -16.85
C ALA A 2 -24.84 -10.05 -17.34
N ALA A 3 -25.45 -10.37 -18.49
CA ALA A 3 -26.61 -9.63 -19.00
C ALA A 3 -27.85 -9.70 -18.09
N ASP A 4 -28.05 -10.83 -17.39
CA ASP A 4 -29.23 -11.10 -16.56
C ASP A 4 -29.13 -10.48 -15.16
N ALA A 5 -27.90 -10.15 -14.72
CA ALA A 5 -27.66 -9.47 -13.45
C ALA A 5 -28.10 -7.99 -13.49
N GLY A 6 -28.29 -7.43 -14.69
CA GLY A 6 -28.76 -6.07 -14.89
C GLY A 6 -27.90 -5.05 -14.13
N PRO A 7 -28.49 -4.07 -13.42
CA PRO A 7 -27.72 -3.04 -12.71
C PRO A 7 -26.97 -3.54 -11.47
N ARG A 8 -27.12 -4.82 -11.09
CA ARG A 8 -26.40 -5.43 -9.95
C ARG A 8 -24.97 -5.84 -10.32
N TYR A 9 -24.66 -5.95 -11.61
CA TYR A 9 -23.30 -6.16 -12.11
C TYR A 9 -22.94 -5.09 -13.11
N THR A 10 -21.79 -4.48 -12.93
CA THR A 10 -21.22 -3.53 -13.89
C THR A 10 -19.73 -3.76 -13.92
N SER A 11 -19.23 -4.27 -15.06
CA SER A 11 -17.80 -4.55 -15.24
C SER A 11 -16.93 -3.33 -15.00
N ASN A 12 -17.40 -2.16 -15.47
CA ASN A 12 -16.68 -0.89 -15.35
C ASN A 12 -16.64 -0.36 -13.90
N ALA A 13 -17.52 -0.85 -13.02
CA ALA A 13 -17.55 -0.50 -11.60
C ALA A 13 -17.00 -1.61 -10.69
N HIS A 14 -16.27 -2.59 -11.25
CA HIS A 14 -15.68 -3.68 -10.47
C HIS A 14 -14.38 -3.32 -9.79
N VAL A 15 -14.38 -3.48 -8.46
CA VAL A 15 -13.22 -3.37 -7.59
C VAL A 15 -12.84 -4.78 -7.13
N THR A 16 -11.57 -5.15 -7.26
CA THR A 16 -11.06 -6.44 -6.79
C THR A 16 -11.10 -6.50 -5.26
N THR A 17 -11.68 -7.57 -4.70
CA THR A 17 -11.77 -7.82 -3.24
C THR A 17 -10.99 -9.08 -2.88
N ASP A 18 -10.67 -9.26 -1.59
CA ASP A 18 -10.01 -10.47 -1.07
C ASP A 18 -10.82 -11.77 -1.28
N VAL A 19 -12.10 -11.66 -1.66
CA VAL A 19 -12.92 -12.83 -2.00
C VAL A 19 -12.31 -13.59 -3.20
N GLY A 20 -11.59 -12.93 -4.11
CA GLY A 20 -10.91 -13.61 -5.23
C GLY A 20 -9.96 -14.72 -4.76
N LYS A 21 -9.26 -14.51 -3.63
CA LYS A 21 -8.40 -15.52 -3.01
C LYS A 21 -9.16 -16.78 -2.62
N THR A 22 -10.42 -16.65 -2.19
CA THR A 22 -11.27 -17.81 -1.88
C THR A 22 -11.55 -18.65 -3.12
N PHE A 23 -11.70 -18.03 -4.29
CA PHE A 23 -11.88 -18.71 -5.56
C PHE A 23 -10.57 -19.36 -6.04
N ASP A 24 -9.42 -18.72 -5.82
CA ASP A 24 -8.11 -19.30 -6.11
C ASP A 24 -7.90 -20.60 -5.33
N TRP A 25 -8.25 -20.64 -4.04
CA TRP A 25 -8.18 -21.86 -3.21
C TRP A 25 -9.28 -22.88 -3.54
N LEU A 26 -10.51 -22.44 -3.84
CA LEU A 26 -11.61 -23.30 -4.27
C LEU A 26 -11.24 -24.08 -5.55
N LEU A 27 -10.63 -23.38 -6.51
CA LEU A 27 -10.25 -23.92 -7.81
C LEU A 27 -8.82 -24.48 -7.84
N MET A 28 -8.04 -24.32 -6.77
CA MET A 28 -6.61 -24.64 -6.72
C MET A 28 -5.83 -24.00 -7.88
N ARG A 29 -6.10 -22.72 -8.15
CA ARG A 29 -5.34 -21.95 -9.13
C ARG A 29 -3.89 -21.81 -8.67
N LYS A 30 -2.99 -21.55 -9.62
CA LYS A 30 -1.54 -21.41 -9.37
C LYS A 30 -1.18 -20.52 -8.16
N PRO A 31 -1.80 -19.34 -7.93
CA PRO A 31 -1.48 -18.50 -6.77
C PRO A 31 -1.67 -19.20 -5.41
N ALA A 32 -2.75 -19.99 -5.25
CA ALA A 32 -3.01 -20.73 -4.00
C ALA A 32 -1.96 -21.83 -3.76
N ILE A 33 -1.50 -22.50 -4.82
CA ILE A 33 -0.45 -23.53 -4.75
C ILE A 33 0.89 -22.90 -4.37
N GLU A 34 1.23 -21.75 -4.96
CA GLU A 34 2.46 -21.02 -4.66
C GLU A 34 2.47 -20.51 -3.22
N GLU A 35 1.36 -19.92 -2.76
CA GLU A 35 1.22 -19.44 -1.39
C GLU A 35 1.44 -20.58 -0.38
N LEU A 36 0.80 -21.73 -0.61
CA LEU A 36 0.97 -22.91 0.22
C LEU A 36 2.43 -23.43 0.20
N ASP A 37 3.03 -23.54 -0.98
CA ASP A 37 4.40 -24.05 -1.11
C ASP A 37 5.41 -23.16 -0.39
N VAL A 38 5.24 -21.83 -0.47
CA VAL A 38 6.07 -20.85 0.21
C VAL A 38 5.98 -20.99 1.73
N VAL A 39 4.78 -21.06 2.30
CA VAL A 39 4.64 -21.16 3.77
C VAL A 39 5.20 -22.48 4.30
N LEU A 40 4.98 -23.60 3.60
CA LEU A 40 5.56 -24.89 3.97
C LEU A 40 7.08 -24.90 3.84
N SER A 41 7.61 -24.24 2.80
CA SER A 41 9.05 -24.05 2.65
C SER A 41 9.65 -23.26 3.81
N GLU A 42 8.99 -22.19 4.29
CA GLU A 42 9.48 -21.40 5.42
C GLU A 42 9.45 -22.19 6.73
N VAL A 43 8.39 -22.99 6.98
CA VAL A 43 8.35 -23.93 8.11
C VAL A 43 9.54 -24.90 8.05
N TYR A 44 9.73 -25.58 6.92
CA TYR A 44 10.80 -26.55 6.75
C TYR A 44 12.20 -25.97 6.95
N LYS A 45 12.43 -24.72 6.49
CA LYS A 45 13.70 -23.99 6.70
C LYS A 45 13.91 -23.57 8.15
N ALA A 46 12.83 -23.22 8.87
CA ALA A 46 12.91 -22.76 10.24
C ALA A 46 13.24 -23.89 11.23
N ILE A 47 12.74 -25.11 10.96
CA ILE A 47 12.91 -26.28 11.83
C ILE A 47 14.41 -26.47 12.22
N PRO A 48 14.74 -26.48 13.53
CA PRO A 48 16.11 -26.70 14.01
C PRO A 48 16.67 -28.05 13.56
N ALA A 49 17.98 -28.09 13.29
CA ALA A 49 18.69 -29.34 13.02
C ALA A 49 19.06 -30.04 14.34
N THR A 50 18.05 -30.45 15.12
CA THR A 50 18.22 -31.16 16.40
C THR A 50 17.42 -32.46 16.40
N PRO A 51 17.83 -33.49 17.17
CA PRO A 51 17.12 -34.77 17.21
C PRO A 51 15.63 -34.67 17.56
N ALA A 52 15.24 -33.66 18.35
CA ALA A 52 13.85 -33.42 18.73
C ALA A 52 12.94 -33.10 17.52
N PHE A 53 13.49 -32.53 16.44
CA PHE A 53 12.71 -32.11 15.28
C PHE A 53 12.89 -32.99 14.03
N ASP A 54 13.74 -34.03 14.08
CA ASP A 54 14.00 -34.92 12.93
C ASP A 54 12.71 -35.60 12.41
N ALA A 55 11.82 -36.01 13.32
CA ALA A 55 10.54 -36.61 12.95
C ALA A 55 9.61 -35.61 12.26
N HIS A 56 9.52 -34.38 12.77
CA HIS A 56 8.73 -33.31 12.16
C HIS A 56 9.22 -33.01 10.74
N LYS A 57 10.54 -32.91 10.57
CA LYS A 57 11.16 -32.65 9.26
C LYS A 57 10.80 -33.71 8.21
N LYS A 58 10.80 -35.00 8.59
CA LYS A 58 10.38 -36.10 7.71
C LYS A 58 8.91 -36.02 7.29
N VAL A 59 8.03 -35.54 8.17
CA VAL A 59 6.61 -35.35 7.84
C VAL A 59 6.46 -34.32 6.71
N PHE A 60 7.12 -33.17 6.83
CA PHE A 60 7.13 -32.15 5.77
C PHE A 60 7.78 -32.66 4.47
N GLU A 61 8.85 -33.47 4.54
CA GLU A 61 9.45 -34.11 3.35
C GLU A 61 8.44 -35.01 2.61
N GLY A 62 7.62 -35.77 3.34
CA GLY A 62 6.55 -36.58 2.79
C GLY A 62 5.44 -35.74 2.12
N PHE A 63 5.07 -34.60 2.69
CA PHE A 63 4.15 -33.65 2.06
C PHE A 63 4.72 -33.06 0.78
N ALA A 64 5.98 -32.64 0.82
CA ALA A 64 6.68 -32.12 -0.34
C ALA A 64 6.74 -33.13 -1.50
N GLU A 65 6.89 -34.43 -1.20
CA GLU A 65 6.83 -35.49 -2.21
C GLU A 65 5.45 -35.62 -2.85
N LYS A 66 4.37 -35.56 -2.06
CA LYS A 66 3.01 -35.56 -2.59
C LYS A 66 2.76 -34.37 -3.52
N VAL A 67 3.16 -33.17 -3.09
CA VAL A 67 3.03 -31.95 -3.89
C VAL A 67 3.82 -32.05 -5.20
N ARG A 68 5.03 -32.61 -5.20
CA ARG A 68 5.79 -32.83 -6.45
C ARG A 68 5.10 -33.83 -7.39
N SER A 69 4.50 -34.88 -6.84
CA SER A 69 3.87 -35.95 -7.63
C SER A 69 2.55 -35.54 -8.28
N ASP A 70 1.90 -34.51 -7.73
CA ASP A 70 0.63 -33.96 -8.17
C ASP A 70 0.68 -32.44 -8.00
N SER A 71 1.51 -31.75 -8.79
CA SER A 71 1.81 -30.32 -8.62
C SER A 71 0.63 -29.38 -8.87
N ALA A 72 -0.44 -29.91 -9.44
CA ALA A 72 -1.67 -29.18 -9.72
C ALA A 72 -2.88 -29.76 -8.96
N TRP A 73 -2.62 -30.68 -8.02
CA TRP A 73 -3.55 -31.11 -6.98
C TRP A 73 -4.87 -31.70 -7.52
N TRP A 74 -4.74 -32.58 -8.51
CA TRP A 74 -5.85 -33.31 -9.14
C TRP A 74 -6.62 -34.18 -8.15
N ARG A 75 -5.93 -34.68 -7.12
CA ARG A 75 -6.52 -35.51 -6.09
C ARG A 75 -7.06 -34.63 -4.96
N THR A 76 -8.17 -35.05 -4.35
CA THR A 76 -8.67 -34.43 -3.12
C THR A 76 -7.53 -34.40 -2.09
N VAL A 77 -7.22 -33.20 -1.60
CA VAL A 77 -6.17 -33.03 -0.61
C VAL A 77 -6.73 -33.16 0.79
N GLU A 78 -6.08 -34.02 1.59
CA GLU A 78 -6.34 -34.14 3.02
C GLU A 78 -5.35 -33.26 3.78
N PHE A 79 -5.82 -32.10 4.26
CA PHE A 79 -5.00 -31.18 5.05
C PHE A 79 -4.91 -31.54 6.53
N GLU A 80 -5.81 -32.37 7.05
CA GLU A 80 -5.82 -32.72 8.48
C GLU A 80 -4.47 -33.22 9.00
N PRO A 81 -3.76 -34.15 8.31
CA PRO A 81 -2.46 -34.59 8.79
C PRO A 81 -1.39 -33.49 8.71
N LEU A 82 -1.57 -32.48 7.86
CA LEU A 82 -0.67 -31.33 7.73
C LEU A 82 -0.92 -30.31 8.84
N LEU A 83 -2.18 -30.01 9.15
CA LEU A 83 -2.58 -29.15 10.27
C LEU A 83 -2.05 -29.71 11.60
N LEU A 84 -2.23 -31.02 11.83
CA LEU A 84 -1.66 -31.70 13.01
C LEU A 84 -0.14 -31.63 13.05
N ALA A 85 0.54 -31.78 11.90
CA ALA A 85 1.99 -31.67 11.83
C ALA A 85 2.47 -30.26 12.19
N LEU A 86 1.79 -29.23 11.70
CA LEU A 86 2.08 -27.83 12.00
C LEU A 86 1.87 -27.51 13.48
N GLU A 87 0.74 -27.90 14.05
CA GLU A 87 0.42 -27.73 15.47
C GLU A 87 1.44 -28.44 16.37
N HIS A 88 1.78 -29.70 16.06
CA HIS A 88 2.81 -30.43 16.81
C HIS A 88 4.19 -29.76 16.70
N THR A 89 4.55 -29.22 15.53
CA THR A 89 5.82 -28.51 15.34
C THR A 89 5.85 -27.20 16.13
N GLU A 90 4.76 -26.45 16.17
CA GLU A 90 4.64 -25.23 16.98
C GLU A 90 4.78 -25.55 18.47
N ASN A 91 4.02 -26.53 18.97
CA ASN A 91 4.05 -26.95 20.37
C ASN A 91 5.43 -27.45 20.80
N ALA A 92 6.10 -28.23 19.94
CA ALA A 92 7.48 -28.68 20.20
C ALA A 92 8.45 -27.49 20.27
N ALA A 93 8.28 -26.48 19.42
CA ALA A 93 9.11 -25.27 19.44
C ALA A 93 8.93 -24.44 20.73
N TRP A 94 7.69 -24.26 21.19
CA TRP A 94 7.40 -23.59 22.45
C TRP A 94 7.96 -24.33 23.66
N HIS A 95 7.76 -25.65 23.72
CA HIS A 95 8.28 -26.47 24.81
C HIS A 95 9.81 -26.40 24.92
N GLU A 96 10.53 -26.46 23.80
CA GLU A 96 11.99 -26.29 23.78
C GLU A 96 12.42 -24.86 24.15
N LEU A 97 11.62 -23.84 23.80
CA LEU A 97 11.89 -22.45 24.17
C LEU A 97 11.77 -22.25 25.69
N GLU A 98 10.74 -22.81 26.33
CA GLU A 98 10.55 -22.79 27.78
C GLU A 98 11.69 -23.50 28.52
N GLN A 99 12.14 -24.66 28.00
CA GLN A 99 13.29 -25.38 28.56
C GLN A 99 14.59 -24.57 28.43
N LEU A 100 14.77 -23.86 27.32
CA LEU A 100 15.88 -22.94 27.18
C LEU A 100 15.75 -21.81 28.21
N GLU A 101 14.63 -21.09 28.26
CA GLU A 101 14.45 -19.92 29.13
C GLU A 101 14.60 -20.23 30.63
N SER A 102 14.24 -21.44 31.06
CA SER A 102 14.41 -21.91 32.45
C SER A 102 15.86 -22.23 32.86
N THR A 103 16.82 -22.32 31.92
CA THR A 103 18.23 -22.56 32.27
C THR A 103 18.97 -21.27 32.67
N GLU A 104 19.67 -21.25 33.80
CA GLU A 104 20.42 -20.06 34.29
C GLU A 104 21.55 -19.62 33.33
N LYS A 105 21.55 -18.33 32.94
CA LYS A 105 22.59 -17.73 32.07
C LYS A 105 23.98 -17.62 32.73
N ALA A 106 24.07 -17.67 34.05
CA ALA A 106 25.27 -17.25 34.81
C ALA A 106 26.51 -18.17 34.66
N LYS A 107 26.44 -19.25 33.87
CA LYS A 107 27.52 -20.26 33.73
C LYS A 107 27.99 -20.52 32.29
N LEU A 108 27.47 -19.82 31.29
CA LEU A 108 27.73 -20.13 29.87
C LEU A 108 28.90 -19.31 29.30
N GLY A 109 29.74 -19.95 28.48
CA GLY A 109 30.77 -19.26 27.70
C GLY A 109 30.18 -18.43 26.54
N SER A 110 30.95 -17.49 25.98
CA SER A 110 30.45 -16.58 24.93
C SER A 110 29.94 -17.27 23.65
N ASP A 111 30.55 -18.39 23.26
CA ASP A 111 30.11 -19.19 22.10
C ASP A 111 28.83 -19.99 22.41
N GLU A 112 28.66 -20.43 23.66
CA GLU A 112 27.45 -21.13 24.12
C GLU A 112 26.26 -20.17 24.20
N VAL A 113 26.50 -18.93 24.63
CA VAL A 113 25.49 -17.85 24.60
C VAL A 113 25.04 -17.59 23.16
N ARG A 114 25.98 -17.46 22.20
CA ARG A 114 25.63 -17.28 20.77
C ARG A 114 24.88 -18.47 20.19
N ALA A 115 25.30 -19.69 20.50
CA ALA A 115 24.62 -20.91 20.04
C ALA A 115 23.20 -21.00 20.60
N ARG A 116 23.02 -20.63 21.87
CA ARG A 116 21.72 -20.57 22.56
C ARG A 116 20.81 -19.48 22.00
N GLU A 117 21.33 -18.28 21.74
CA GLU A 117 20.58 -17.20 21.09
C GLU A 117 20.17 -17.59 19.67
N SER A 118 21.06 -18.24 18.90
CA SER A 118 20.74 -18.78 17.58
C SER A 118 19.65 -19.85 17.62
N LEU A 119 19.67 -20.72 18.63
CA LEU A 119 18.64 -21.74 18.83
C LEU A 119 17.30 -21.11 19.26
N ASN A 120 17.32 -20.16 20.21
CA ASN A 120 16.14 -19.42 20.65
C ASN A 120 15.47 -18.71 19.46
N TYR A 121 16.24 -17.99 18.65
CA TYR A 121 15.76 -17.37 17.41
C TYR A 121 15.14 -18.38 16.45
N ARG A 122 15.78 -19.54 16.23
CA ARG A 122 15.24 -20.58 15.34
C ARG A 122 13.95 -21.21 15.86
N LEU A 123 13.82 -21.40 17.17
CA LEU A 123 12.60 -21.93 17.79
C LEU A 123 11.45 -20.94 17.66
N ARG A 124 11.68 -19.65 17.95
CA ARG A 124 10.69 -18.58 17.73
C ARG A 124 10.27 -18.49 16.25
N LYS A 125 11.24 -18.54 15.33
CA LYS A 125 10.94 -18.56 13.89
C LYS A 125 10.14 -19.80 13.48
N THR A 126 10.45 -20.97 14.03
CA THR A 126 9.72 -22.23 13.76
C THR A 126 8.29 -22.14 14.23
N SER A 127 8.07 -21.69 15.47
CA SER A 127 6.73 -21.48 16.03
C SER A 127 5.91 -20.50 15.18
N THR A 128 6.48 -19.32 14.89
CA THR A 128 5.80 -18.28 14.10
C THR A 128 5.47 -18.76 12.69
N ALA A 129 6.41 -19.44 12.01
CA ALA A 129 6.19 -19.97 10.67
C ALA A 129 5.14 -21.09 10.67
N ALA A 130 5.19 -22.00 11.66
CA ALA A 130 4.22 -23.09 11.79
C ALA A 130 2.81 -22.56 12.06
N ARG A 131 2.69 -21.57 12.96
CA ARG A 131 1.43 -20.86 13.23
C ARG A 131 0.89 -20.17 11.98
N SER A 132 1.73 -19.43 11.26
CA SER A 132 1.32 -18.72 10.04
C SER A 132 0.80 -19.69 8.97
N ALA A 133 1.51 -20.80 8.74
CA ALA A 133 1.06 -21.84 7.80
C ALA A 133 -0.21 -22.56 8.28
N TYR A 134 -0.35 -22.76 9.60
CA TYR A 134 -1.54 -23.35 10.21
C TYR A 134 -2.76 -22.46 10.01
N GLU A 135 -2.68 -21.16 10.31
CA GLU A 135 -3.81 -20.24 10.14
C GLU A 135 -4.23 -20.13 8.67
N LEU A 136 -3.28 -20.01 7.74
CA LEU A 136 -3.57 -20.02 6.29
C LEU A 136 -4.34 -21.29 5.89
N LEU A 137 -3.84 -22.46 6.27
CA LEU A 137 -4.45 -23.74 5.91
C LEU A 137 -5.79 -23.96 6.59
N LYS A 138 -5.94 -23.51 7.83
CA LYS A 138 -7.19 -23.59 8.59
C LYS A 138 -8.26 -22.69 7.97
N GLU A 139 -7.88 -21.52 7.49
CA GLU A 139 -8.76 -20.54 6.86
C GLU A 139 -9.16 -20.98 5.44
N TYR A 140 -8.20 -21.30 4.58
CA TYR A 140 -8.45 -21.54 3.15
C TYR A 140 -8.44 -23.01 2.72
N GLY A 141 -7.70 -23.89 3.42
CA GLY A 141 -7.60 -25.31 3.10
C GLY A 141 -8.96 -26.03 2.97
N PRO A 142 -9.97 -25.74 3.81
CA PRO A 142 -11.31 -26.31 3.64
C PRO A 142 -11.93 -26.06 2.26
N LEU A 143 -11.67 -24.91 1.62
CA LEU A 143 -12.21 -24.59 0.28
C LEU A 143 -11.65 -25.56 -0.76
N ALA A 144 -10.35 -25.80 -0.70
CA ALA A 144 -9.63 -26.70 -1.58
C ALA A 144 -10.04 -28.17 -1.42
N SER A 145 -10.26 -28.63 -0.19
CA SER A 145 -10.68 -30.02 0.10
C SER A 145 -12.16 -30.27 -0.20
N ARG A 146 -13.05 -29.36 0.22
CA ARG A 146 -14.51 -29.54 0.08
C ARG A 146 -15.02 -29.22 -1.32
N ARG A 147 -14.33 -28.34 -2.05
CA ARG A 147 -14.69 -27.90 -3.42
C ARG A 147 -16.09 -27.28 -3.50
N ALA A 148 -16.60 -26.75 -2.39
CA ALA A 148 -17.89 -26.09 -2.33
C ALA A 148 -17.83 -24.85 -1.43
N LEU A 149 -18.21 -23.70 -1.96
CA LEU A 149 -18.26 -22.40 -1.29
C LEU A 149 -19.72 -21.95 -1.11
N LEU A 150 -20.07 -21.52 0.10
CA LEU A 150 -21.30 -20.81 0.42
C LEU A 150 -20.95 -19.37 0.81
N LEU A 151 -21.12 -18.43 -0.12
CA LEU A 151 -20.89 -17.03 0.12
C LEU A 151 -22.11 -16.37 0.77
N THR A 152 -21.91 -15.84 1.97
CA THR A 152 -22.91 -15.15 2.78
C THR A 152 -22.56 -13.68 2.94
N GLY A 153 -23.48 -12.89 3.49
CA GLY A 153 -23.26 -11.47 3.73
C GLY A 153 -24.57 -10.70 3.77
N ARG A 154 -24.55 -9.57 4.47
CA ARG A 154 -25.67 -8.62 4.57
C ARG A 154 -26.14 -8.12 3.20
N PRO A 155 -27.35 -7.56 3.11
CA PRO A 155 -27.85 -6.96 1.88
C PRO A 155 -26.90 -5.84 1.41
N GLY A 156 -26.69 -5.71 0.09
CA GLY A 156 -25.86 -4.64 -0.47
C GLY A 156 -24.33 -4.86 -0.43
N GLN A 157 -23.82 -5.94 0.18
CA GLN A 157 -22.37 -6.19 0.31
C GLN A 157 -21.62 -6.59 -0.97
N GLY A 158 -22.28 -6.68 -2.14
CA GLY A 158 -21.60 -6.98 -3.41
C GLY A 158 -21.53 -8.46 -3.86
N LYS A 159 -22.13 -9.42 -3.14
CA LYS A 159 -22.12 -10.87 -3.45
C LYS A 159 -22.36 -11.21 -4.94
N THR A 160 -23.49 -10.75 -5.49
CA THR A 160 -23.85 -11.00 -6.90
C THR A 160 -22.82 -10.44 -7.86
N HIS A 161 -22.27 -9.26 -7.55
CA HIS A 161 -21.27 -8.61 -8.39
C HIS A 161 -19.98 -9.44 -8.44
N THR A 162 -19.45 -9.85 -7.28
CA THR A 162 -18.26 -10.70 -7.16
C THR A 162 -18.45 -12.05 -7.86
N MET A 163 -19.59 -12.71 -7.63
CA MET A 163 -19.92 -13.99 -8.26
C MET A 163 -19.96 -13.91 -9.79
N VAL A 164 -20.53 -12.84 -10.36
CA VAL A 164 -20.55 -12.63 -11.81
C VAL A 164 -19.14 -12.31 -12.33
N HIS A 165 -18.37 -11.50 -11.60
CA HIS A 165 -17.00 -11.16 -11.99
C HIS A 165 -16.10 -12.39 -12.09
N GLU A 166 -16.11 -13.28 -11.09
CA GLU A 166 -15.27 -14.48 -11.07
C GLU A 166 -15.54 -15.44 -12.25
N ILE A 167 -16.79 -15.51 -12.72
CA ILE A 167 -17.10 -16.27 -13.93
C ILE A 167 -16.49 -15.62 -15.16
N CYS A 168 -16.68 -14.30 -15.32
CA CYS A 168 -16.13 -13.57 -16.44
C CYS A 168 -14.60 -13.68 -16.48
N GLU A 169 -13.95 -13.55 -15.31
CA GLU A 169 -12.50 -13.64 -15.18
C GLU A 169 -11.98 -15.05 -15.48
N THR A 170 -12.62 -16.09 -14.91
CA THR A 170 -12.28 -17.48 -15.19
C THR A 170 -12.30 -17.78 -16.69
N VAL A 171 -13.34 -17.31 -17.40
CA VAL A 171 -13.45 -17.50 -18.85
C VAL A 171 -12.41 -16.66 -19.61
N ARG A 172 -12.13 -15.44 -19.17
CA ARG A 172 -11.14 -14.53 -19.79
C ARG A 172 -9.74 -15.13 -19.80
N VAL A 173 -9.35 -15.80 -18.72
CA VAL A 173 -8.03 -16.46 -18.60
C VAL A 173 -8.00 -17.88 -19.20
N GLY A 174 -9.08 -18.30 -19.88
CA GLY A 174 -9.17 -19.57 -20.60
C GLY A 174 -9.69 -20.77 -19.80
N GLY A 175 -10.11 -20.57 -18.55
CA GLY A 175 -10.66 -21.59 -17.66
C GLY A 175 -12.13 -21.95 -17.94
N LEU A 176 -12.61 -23.01 -17.29
CA LEU A 176 -13.97 -23.56 -17.45
C LEU A 176 -14.93 -23.09 -16.35
N ALA A 177 -16.03 -22.44 -16.71
CA ALA A 177 -17.06 -22.02 -15.75
C ALA A 177 -18.50 -22.05 -16.31
N ILE A 178 -19.49 -22.34 -15.45
CA ILE A 178 -20.93 -22.20 -15.70
C ILE A 178 -21.58 -21.40 -14.58
N GLY A 179 -22.41 -20.43 -14.93
CA GLY A 179 -23.09 -19.54 -13.98
C GLY A 179 -24.58 -19.39 -14.19
N VAL A 180 -25.36 -19.42 -13.10
CA VAL A 180 -26.80 -19.19 -13.10
C VAL A 180 -27.22 -18.24 -11.96
N LEU A 181 -28.19 -17.36 -12.22
CA LEU A 181 -28.83 -16.52 -11.19
C LEU A 181 -30.10 -17.22 -10.68
N GLY A 182 -30.25 -17.33 -9.36
CA GLY A 182 -31.40 -17.97 -8.71
C GLY A 182 -32.74 -17.40 -9.13
N GLN A 183 -32.83 -16.07 -9.28
CA GLN A 183 -34.03 -15.36 -9.76
C GLN A 183 -34.50 -15.77 -11.18
N THR A 184 -33.62 -16.41 -11.98
CA THR A 184 -33.94 -16.84 -13.35
C THR A 184 -34.42 -18.29 -13.46
N LEU A 185 -34.49 -19.01 -12.34
CA LEU A 185 -34.96 -20.39 -12.29
C LEU A 185 -36.49 -20.47 -12.27
N SER A 186 -37.06 -21.56 -12.79
CA SER A 186 -38.50 -21.80 -12.78
C SER A 186 -39.04 -21.94 -11.35
N SER A 187 -40.29 -21.52 -11.13
CA SER A 187 -40.99 -21.69 -9.84
C SER A 187 -41.42 -23.13 -9.56
N THR A 188 -41.50 -23.98 -10.59
CA THR A 188 -41.98 -25.37 -10.47
C THR A 188 -40.96 -26.38 -11.02
N GLY A 189 -40.99 -27.61 -10.49
CA GLY A 189 -40.18 -28.76 -10.93
C GLY A 189 -38.85 -28.92 -10.16
N PRO A 190 -38.04 -29.95 -10.46
CA PRO A 190 -36.73 -30.14 -9.83
C PRO A 190 -35.73 -29.03 -10.19
N LEU A 191 -34.85 -28.64 -9.27
CA LEU A 191 -33.90 -27.54 -9.46
C LEU A 191 -32.88 -27.82 -10.58
N TRP A 192 -32.45 -29.07 -10.76
CA TRP A 192 -31.56 -29.43 -11.87
C TRP A 192 -32.20 -29.26 -13.25
N GLU A 193 -33.50 -29.51 -13.39
CA GLU A 193 -34.20 -29.27 -14.65
C GLU A 193 -34.32 -27.76 -14.95
N ALA A 194 -34.52 -26.94 -13.92
CA ALA A 194 -34.52 -25.49 -14.06
C ALA A 194 -33.14 -24.96 -14.49
N VAL A 195 -32.06 -25.44 -13.88
CA VAL A 195 -30.68 -25.09 -14.27
C VAL A 195 -30.39 -25.53 -15.70
N ARG A 196 -30.74 -26.77 -16.07
CA ARG A 196 -30.55 -27.34 -17.41
C ARG A 196 -31.27 -26.56 -18.50
N ALA A 197 -32.53 -26.20 -18.25
CA ALA A 197 -33.30 -25.36 -19.16
C ALA A 197 -32.67 -23.98 -19.31
N ARG A 198 -32.14 -23.41 -18.22
CA ARG A 198 -31.53 -22.07 -18.22
C ARG A 198 -30.25 -21.98 -19.03
N ILE A 199 -29.40 -23.01 -18.98
CA ILE A 199 -28.16 -23.13 -19.75
C ILE A 199 -28.37 -23.68 -21.17
N GLN A 200 -29.61 -24.02 -21.54
CA GLN A 200 -29.98 -24.56 -22.86
C GLN A 200 -29.27 -25.88 -23.24
N TRP A 201 -29.01 -26.74 -22.26
CA TRP A 201 -28.38 -28.05 -22.50
C TRP A 201 -29.41 -29.12 -22.89
N SER A 202 -29.18 -29.82 -24.01
CA SER A 202 -30.12 -30.83 -24.53
C SER A 202 -29.97 -32.22 -23.90
N GLY A 203 -28.81 -32.54 -23.32
CA GLY A 203 -28.56 -33.82 -22.63
C GLY A 203 -29.11 -33.86 -21.21
N SER A 204 -28.76 -34.89 -20.42
CA SER A 204 -29.04 -34.94 -18.97
C SER A 204 -28.05 -34.08 -18.17
N ILE A 205 -28.36 -33.80 -16.90
CA ILE A 205 -27.44 -33.07 -16.02
C ILE A 205 -26.15 -33.87 -15.76
N ASP A 206 -26.26 -35.19 -15.59
CA ASP A 206 -25.06 -36.03 -15.43
C ASP A 206 -24.16 -35.97 -16.64
N GLN A 207 -24.72 -35.98 -17.86
CA GLN A 207 -23.94 -35.81 -19.08
C GLN A 207 -23.22 -34.47 -19.15
N LEU A 208 -23.87 -33.38 -18.70
CA LEU A 208 -23.22 -32.07 -18.63
C LEU A 208 -22.03 -32.09 -17.67
N LEU A 209 -22.25 -32.60 -16.46
CA LEU A 209 -21.22 -32.65 -15.43
C LEU A 209 -20.05 -33.55 -15.85
N ASP A 210 -20.33 -34.67 -16.54
CA ASP A 210 -19.29 -35.57 -17.07
C ASP A 210 -18.48 -34.91 -18.20
N VAL A 211 -19.11 -34.11 -19.07
CA VAL A 211 -18.39 -33.36 -20.11
C VAL A 211 -17.45 -32.33 -19.50
N LEU A 212 -17.93 -31.56 -18.51
CA LEU A 212 -17.10 -30.58 -17.80
C LEU A 212 -15.93 -31.23 -17.07
N GLU A 213 -16.18 -32.34 -16.40
CA GLU A 213 -15.14 -33.11 -15.69
C GLU A 213 -14.03 -33.56 -16.64
N ASN A 214 -14.39 -34.10 -17.81
CA ASN A 214 -13.40 -34.58 -18.78
C ASN A 214 -12.58 -33.43 -19.38
N GLU A 215 -13.21 -32.30 -19.71
CA GLU A 215 -12.52 -31.12 -20.23
C GLU A 215 -11.57 -30.52 -19.17
N ALA A 216 -12.06 -30.38 -17.92
CA ALA A 216 -11.27 -29.88 -16.79
C ALA A 216 -10.05 -30.77 -16.51
N ALA A 217 -10.25 -32.10 -16.51
CA ALA A 217 -9.17 -33.07 -16.37
C ALA A 217 -8.12 -32.98 -17.50
N SER A 218 -8.55 -32.74 -18.74
CA SER A 218 -7.64 -32.65 -19.90
C SER A 218 -6.74 -31.42 -19.89
N ARG A 219 -7.26 -30.31 -19.32
CA ARG A 219 -6.55 -29.03 -19.19
C ARG A 219 -5.69 -28.97 -17.94
N GLY A 220 -5.96 -29.88 -17.00
CA GLY A 220 -5.42 -29.76 -15.68
C GLY A 220 -5.91 -28.47 -15.02
N GLU A 221 -7.21 -28.37 -14.76
CA GLU A 221 -7.78 -27.33 -13.90
C GLU A 221 -9.10 -27.81 -13.29
N ARG A 222 -9.65 -27.06 -12.32
CA ARG A 222 -11.02 -27.28 -11.83
C ARG A 222 -12.00 -26.41 -12.59
N ALA A 223 -13.14 -26.98 -12.99
CA ALA A 223 -14.25 -26.22 -13.55
C ALA A 223 -15.17 -25.66 -12.45
N LEU A 224 -15.55 -24.39 -12.58
CA LEU A 224 -16.42 -23.68 -11.64
C LEU A 224 -17.90 -23.81 -12.04
N ILE A 225 -18.74 -24.31 -11.13
CA ILE A 225 -20.21 -24.24 -11.24
C ILE A 225 -20.69 -23.24 -10.20
N LEU A 226 -21.44 -22.23 -10.63
CA LEU A 226 -21.84 -21.12 -9.78
C LEU A 226 -23.36 -20.87 -9.83
N ILE A 227 -23.99 -20.75 -8.67
CA ILE A 227 -25.41 -20.38 -8.54
C ILE A 227 -25.55 -19.22 -7.55
N ASP A 228 -25.79 -18.02 -8.08
CA ASP A 228 -25.90 -16.81 -7.28
C ASP A 228 -27.32 -16.59 -6.75
N ALA A 229 -27.43 -16.01 -5.55
CA ALA A 229 -28.66 -15.55 -4.91
C ALA A 229 -29.73 -16.64 -4.77
N LEU A 230 -29.39 -17.75 -4.10
CA LEU A 230 -30.32 -18.85 -3.84
C LEU A 230 -31.63 -18.37 -3.19
N ASN A 231 -31.53 -17.40 -2.28
CA ASN A 231 -32.67 -16.79 -1.59
C ASN A 231 -33.62 -16.00 -2.52
N GLU A 232 -33.22 -15.66 -3.75
CA GLU A 232 -34.04 -14.94 -4.72
C GLU A 232 -34.72 -15.87 -5.74
N THR A 233 -34.62 -17.19 -5.55
CA THR A 233 -35.37 -18.16 -6.34
C THR A 233 -36.87 -18.01 -6.06
N PRO A 234 -37.76 -18.07 -7.07
CA PRO A 234 -39.20 -17.86 -6.88
C PRO A 234 -39.83 -18.72 -5.78
N ASP A 235 -39.33 -19.96 -5.61
CA ASP A 235 -39.56 -20.78 -4.42
C ASP A 235 -38.19 -21.16 -3.83
N ARG A 236 -37.76 -20.38 -2.84
CA ARG A 236 -36.45 -20.51 -2.19
C ARG A 236 -36.37 -21.73 -1.26
N THR A 237 -37.50 -22.26 -0.81
CA THR A 237 -37.55 -23.37 0.14
C THR A 237 -37.09 -24.70 -0.47
N ARG A 238 -37.19 -24.83 -1.81
CA ARG A 238 -36.71 -25.99 -2.58
C ARG A 238 -35.24 -26.31 -2.35
N TRP A 239 -34.42 -25.29 -2.13
CA TRP A 239 -32.99 -25.47 -1.85
C TRP A 239 -32.77 -26.29 -0.56
N SER A 240 -33.61 -26.13 0.46
CA SER A 240 -33.51 -26.91 1.72
C SER A 240 -33.61 -28.42 1.49
N GLY A 241 -34.36 -28.85 0.46
CA GLY A 241 -34.58 -30.27 0.13
C GLY A 241 -33.65 -30.85 -0.94
N GLU A 242 -33.18 -30.03 -1.89
CA GLU A 242 -32.44 -30.51 -3.07
C GLU A 242 -30.94 -30.13 -3.07
N LEU A 243 -30.55 -29.03 -2.41
CA LEU A 243 -29.17 -28.47 -2.51
C LEU A 243 -28.10 -29.48 -2.10
N LEU A 244 -28.35 -30.27 -1.05
CA LEU A 244 -27.41 -31.30 -0.59
C LEU A 244 -27.18 -32.37 -1.66
N GLY A 245 -28.26 -32.84 -2.30
CA GLY A 245 -28.19 -33.84 -3.37
C GLY A 245 -27.48 -33.30 -4.62
N MET A 246 -27.79 -32.06 -5.01
CA MET A 246 -27.11 -31.38 -6.12
C MET A 246 -25.61 -31.24 -5.85
N THR A 247 -25.25 -30.78 -4.65
CA THR A 247 -23.86 -30.62 -4.21
C THR A 247 -23.12 -31.97 -4.26
N GLN A 248 -23.73 -33.04 -3.75
CA GLN A 248 -23.13 -34.38 -3.80
C GLN A 248 -22.93 -34.88 -5.24
N GLN A 249 -23.84 -34.60 -6.17
CA GLN A 249 -23.67 -34.97 -7.57
C GLN A 249 -22.47 -34.27 -8.22
N ILE A 250 -22.26 -32.98 -7.93
CA ILE A 250 -21.07 -32.24 -8.40
C ILE A 250 -19.81 -32.82 -7.76
N LEU A 251 -19.80 -32.96 -6.42
CA LEU A 251 -18.61 -33.37 -5.67
C LEU A 251 -18.17 -34.82 -5.94
N ARG A 252 -18.99 -35.66 -6.58
CA ARG A 252 -18.56 -36.99 -7.09
C ARG A 252 -17.49 -36.90 -8.17
N ARG A 253 -17.35 -35.74 -8.83
CA ARG A 253 -16.42 -35.49 -9.93
C ARG A 253 -15.28 -34.61 -9.41
N PRO A 254 -14.03 -35.11 -9.37
CA PRO A 254 -12.94 -34.46 -8.63
C PRO A 254 -12.51 -33.10 -9.19
N ASN A 255 -12.70 -32.85 -10.48
CA ASN A 255 -12.30 -31.61 -11.14
C ASN A 255 -13.43 -30.57 -11.23
N LEU A 256 -14.55 -30.78 -10.52
CA LEU A 256 -15.63 -29.79 -10.42
C LEU A 256 -15.65 -29.11 -9.04
N ALA A 257 -15.96 -27.82 -9.02
CA ALA A 257 -16.18 -27.05 -7.80
C ALA A 257 -17.51 -26.29 -7.85
N LEU A 258 -18.14 -26.08 -6.69
CA LEU A 258 -19.41 -25.36 -6.54
C LEU A 258 -19.19 -24.05 -5.79
N ALA A 259 -19.77 -22.96 -6.27
CA ALA A 259 -19.95 -21.73 -5.50
C ALA A 259 -21.43 -21.34 -5.49
N VAL A 260 -21.99 -21.08 -4.31
CA VAL A 260 -23.36 -20.59 -4.16
C VAL A 260 -23.40 -19.37 -3.27
N SER A 261 -24.36 -18.48 -3.48
CA SER A 261 -24.52 -17.28 -2.65
C SER A 261 -25.91 -17.19 -2.02
N VAL A 262 -25.96 -16.70 -0.77
CA VAL A 262 -27.21 -16.49 -0.03
C VAL A 262 -27.08 -15.27 0.88
N ARG A 263 -28.14 -14.50 1.04
CA ARG A 263 -28.21 -13.46 2.10
C ARG A 263 -28.17 -14.10 3.48
N THR A 264 -27.43 -13.49 4.41
CA THR A 264 -27.29 -13.99 5.79
C THR A 264 -28.65 -14.24 6.45
N ASP A 265 -29.62 -13.35 6.21
CA ASP A 265 -31.00 -13.40 6.73
C ASP A 265 -31.76 -14.68 6.34
N TYR A 266 -31.44 -15.26 5.17
CA TYR A 266 -32.17 -16.39 4.59
C TYR A 266 -31.46 -17.74 4.73
N VAL A 267 -30.28 -17.77 5.38
CA VAL A 267 -29.49 -18.99 5.49
C VAL A 267 -30.32 -20.14 6.07
N ARG A 268 -31.11 -19.91 7.13
CA ARG A 268 -31.94 -20.95 7.77
C ARG A 268 -33.04 -21.51 6.86
N GLN A 269 -33.57 -20.71 5.94
CA GLN A 269 -34.68 -21.11 5.06
C GLN A 269 -34.19 -21.81 3.78
N VAL A 270 -33.00 -21.44 3.31
CA VAL A 270 -32.47 -21.84 2.00
C VAL A 270 -31.45 -22.96 2.13
N VAL A 271 -30.61 -22.89 3.15
CA VAL A 271 -29.52 -23.84 3.37
C VAL A 271 -30.04 -24.97 4.26
N PRO A 272 -29.93 -26.25 3.84
CA PRO A 272 -30.38 -27.37 4.64
C PRO A 272 -29.74 -27.39 6.03
N GLU A 273 -30.54 -27.62 7.08
CA GLU A 273 -29.99 -27.89 8.41
C GLU A 273 -29.21 -29.20 8.40
N THR A 274 -27.94 -29.13 8.72
CA THR A 274 -27.12 -30.31 9.01
C THR A 274 -27.34 -30.72 10.46
N ALA A 275 -27.42 -32.02 10.75
CA ALA A 275 -27.47 -32.51 12.13
C ALA A 275 -26.35 -31.86 12.98
N GLU A 276 -26.58 -31.59 14.27
CA GLU A 276 -25.67 -30.82 15.17
C GLU A 276 -24.18 -31.26 15.17
N ARG A 277 -23.86 -32.44 14.63
CA ARG A 277 -22.51 -33.01 14.55
C ARG A 277 -22.01 -33.26 13.12
N ALA A 278 -22.79 -32.95 12.10
CA ALA A 278 -22.43 -33.18 10.70
C ALA A 278 -21.79 -31.93 10.10
N THR A 279 -20.58 -32.08 9.56
CA THR A 279 -19.90 -31.00 8.83
C THR A 279 -20.62 -30.73 7.50
N PRO A 280 -21.00 -29.48 7.20
CA PRO A 280 -21.63 -29.16 5.92
C PRO A 280 -20.66 -29.39 4.75
N PRO A 281 -21.16 -29.79 3.56
CA PRO A 281 -20.29 -30.07 2.42
C PRO A 281 -19.67 -28.81 1.82
N TRP A 282 -20.17 -27.61 2.16
CA TRP A 282 -19.61 -26.32 1.75
C TRP A 282 -18.84 -25.64 2.88
N VAL A 283 -17.94 -24.76 2.51
CA VAL A 283 -17.29 -23.78 3.40
C VAL A 283 -18.09 -22.50 3.34
N ARG A 284 -18.48 -21.95 4.49
CA ARG A 284 -19.17 -20.68 4.57
C ARG A 284 -18.14 -19.54 4.60
N TRP A 285 -18.30 -18.56 3.73
CA TRP A 285 -17.49 -17.33 3.71
C TRP A 285 -18.41 -16.12 3.80
N GLU A 286 -18.00 -15.05 4.47
CA GLU A 286 -18.76 -13.80 4.53
C GLU A 286 -18.10 -12.75 3.63
N HIS A 287 -18.90 -12.06 2.81
CA HIS A 287 -18.40 -11.04 1.90
C HIS A 287 -18.04 -9.76 2.67
N PRO A 288 -16.81 -9.23 2.57
CA PRO A 288 -16.33 -8.11 3.38
C PRO A 288 -16.78 -6.71 2.93
N GLY A 289 -17.68 -6.60 1.94
CA GLY A 289 -17.92 -5.33 1.24
C GLY A 289 -16.65 -4.78 0.56
N PHE A 290 -16.36 -3.50 0.80
CA PHE A 290 -15.15 -2.78 0.35
C PHE A 290 -14.10 -2.60 1.47
N ALA A 291 -14.18 -3.39 2.55
CA ALA A 291 -13.18 -3.32 3.61
C ALA A 291 -11.76 -3.52 3.02
N GLY A 292 -10.86 -2.56 3.26
CA GLY A 292 -9.47 -2.57 2.79
C GLY A 292 -9.24 -2.05 1.36
N ILE A 293 -10.30 -1.69 0.62
CA ILE A 293 -10.24 -1.19 -0.77
C ILE A 293 -11.12 0.06 -0.99
N GLU A 294 -11.45 0.77 0.09
CA GLU A 294 -12.37 1.90 0.11
C GLU A 294 -12.00 3.04 -0.86
N PRO A 295 -10.72 3.47 -0.99
CA PRO A 295 -10.34 4.54 -1.92
C PRO A 295 -10.61 4.18 -3.39
N GLU A 296 -10.29 2.94 -3.78
CA GLU A 296 -10.49 2.43 -5.14
C GLU A 296 -11.99 2.32 -5.43
N ALA A 297 -12.73 1.76 -4.47
CA ALA A 297 -14.17 1.61 -4.59
C ALA A 297 -14.89 2.94 -4.72
N LEU A 298 -14.52 3.94 -3.92
CA LEU A 298 -15.10 5.28 -3.99
C LEU A 298 -14.86 5.92 -5.36
N SER A 299 -13.61 5.89 -5.82
CA SER A 299 -13.20 6.48 -7.10
C SER A 299 -13.97 5.87 -8.27
N GLN A 300 -14.03 4.54 -8.32
CA GLN A 300 -14.67 3.80 -9.40
C GLN A 300 -16.19 3.97 -9.41
N TYR A 301 -16.83 4.01 -8.24
CA TYR A 301 -18.27 4.28 -8.15
C TYR A 301 -18.60 5.71 -8.55
N PHE A 302 -17.79 6.69 -8.15
CA PHE A 302 -18.03 8.09 -8.49
C PHE A 302 -17.93 8.30 -9.99
N GLU A 303 -16.90 7.75 -10.63
CA GLU A 303 -16.74 7.75 -12.08
C GLU A 303 -17.97 7.13 -12.77
N TYR A 304 -18.40 5.95 -12.33
CA TYR A 304 -19.59 5.27 -12.88
C TYR A 304 -20.87 6.11 -12.78
N PHE A 305 -21.10 6.80 -11.67
CA PHE A 305 -22.28 7.65 -11.50
C PHE A 305 -22.17 9.04 -12.16
N GLY A 306 -21.02 9.35 -12.78
CA GLY A 306 -20.73 10.63 -13.41
C GLY A 306 -20.51 11.75 -12.39
N VAL A 307 -19.97 11.40 -11.23
CA VAL A 307 -19.62 12.32 -10.14
C VAL A 307 -18.09 12.41 -10.08
N LYS A 308 -17.53 13.62 -9.99
CA LYS A 308 -16.09 13.76 -9.79
C LYS A 308 -15.74 13.28 -8.38
N ALA A 309 -14.76 12.37 -8.27
CA ALA A 309 -14.20 11.94 -6.99
C ALA A 309 -13.78 13.16 -6.15
N LEU A 310 -14.19 13.18 -4.88
CA LEU A 310 -13.71 14.17 -3.93
C LEU A 310 -12.25 13.86 -3.61
N ALA A 311 -11.38 14.86 -3.68
CA ALA A 311 -9.99 14.76 -3.22
C ALA A 311 -9.94 14.82 -1.68
N ALA A 312 -10.57 13.86 -1.02
CA ALA A 312 -10.64 13.71 0.43
C ALA A 312 -10.44 12.23 0.81
N PRO A 313 -9.78 11.93 1.94
CA PRO A 313 -9.53 10.56 2.38
C PRO A 313 -10.86 9.86 2.72
N PRO A 314 -11.05 8.60 2.31
CA PRO A 314 -12.29 7.84 2.54
C PRO A 314 -12.33 7.24 3.96
N LEU A 315 -12.28 8.09 4.99
CA LEU A 315 -12.31 7.63 6.38
C LEU A 315 -13.75 7.45 6.88
N GLY A 316 -14.17 6.21 7.18
CA GLY A 316 -15.51 5.89 7.70
C GLY A 316 -16.11 4.59 7.13
N GLU A 317 -17.45 4.49 7.08
CA GLU A 317 -18.17 3.30 6.55
C GLU A 317 -18.16 3.21 5.01
N PHE A 318 -17.05 3.54 4.37
CA PHE A 318 -16.87 3.37 2.93
C PHE A 318 -16.70 1.88 2.54
N ASN A 319 -16.51 1.01 3.53
CA ASN A 319 -16.57 -0.44 3.36
C ASN A 319 -17.96 -0.96 2.96
N ASN A 320 -19.03 -0.17 3.12
CA ASN A 320 -20.39 -0.58 2.76
C ASN A 320 -20.75 -0.06 1.34
N PRO A 321 -20.89 -0.94 0.33
CA PRO A 321 -21.20 -0.51 -1.03
C PRO A 321 -22.52 0.25 -1.18
N LEU A 322 -23.50 -0.03 -0.31
CA LEU A 322 -24.77 0.69 -0.32
C LEU A 322 -24.58 2.14 0.12
N TYR A 323 -23.77 2.40 1.15
CA TYR A 323 -23.45 3.76 1.57
C TYR A 323 -22.71 4.53 0.47
N VAL A 324 -21.69 3.93 -0.14
CA VAL A 324 -20.96 4.53 -1.28
C VAL A 324 -21.91 4.87 -2.42
N GLN A 325 -22.87 3.98 -2.72
CA GLN A 325 -23.89 4.23 -3.74
C GLN A 325 -24.84 5.37 -3.34
N LEU A 326 -25.29 5.43 -2.08
CA LEU A 326 -26.14 6.51 -1.55
C LEU A 326 -25.44 7.86 -1.65
N LEU A 327 -24.17 7.91 -1.22
CA LEU A 327 -23.33 9.10 -1.30
C LEU A 327 -23.17 9.56 -2.75
N ALA A 328 -22.75 8.68 -3.67
CA ALA A 328 -22.58 9.02 -5.08
C ALA A 328 -23.88 9.55 -5.71
N LYS A 329 -25.03 8.93 -5.41
CA LYS A 329 -26.34 9.40 -5.88
C LYS A 329 -26.73 10.75 -5.28
N SER A 330 -26.44 10.99 -4.00
CA SER A 330 -26.77 12.24 -3.29
C SER A 330 -26.01 13.46 -3.85
N LEU A 331 -24.80 13.24 -4.37
CA LEU A 331 -23.93 14.27 -4.94
C LEU A 331 -24.22 14.54 -6.44
N LYS A 332 -24.98 13.67 -7.11
CA LYS A 332 -25.21 13.77 -8.56
C LYS A 332 -25.94 15.05 -8.94
N GLY A 333 -25.28 15.88 -9.74
CA GLY A 333 -25.83 17.15 -10.24
C GLY A 333 -25.85 18.28 -9.20
N LYS A 334 -25.17 18.12 -8.06
CA LYS A 334 -24.94 19.16 -7.06
C LYS A 334 -23.51 19.71 -7.16
N GLU A 335 -23.28 20.91 -6.64
CA GLU A 335 -21.91 21.38 -6.41
C GLU A 335 -21.24 20.47 -5.37
N LEU A 336 -20.01 20.06 -5.66
CA LEU A 336 -19.29 19.13 -4.81
C LEU A 336 -18.71 19.87 -3.60
N PRO A 337 -18.99 19.41 -2.37
CA PRO A 337 -18.34 19.96 -1.19
C PRO A 337 -16.84 19.66 -1.20
N HIS A 338 -16.04 20.45 -0.49
CA HIS A 338 -14.60 20.20 -0.38
C HIS A 338 -14.29 18.97 0.47
N TRP A 339 -15.18 18.62 1.40
CA TRP A 339 -15.11 17.46 2.28
C TRP A 339 -16.35 16.59 2.13
N GLN A 340 -16.28 15.34 2.61
CA GLN A 340 -17.42 14.43 2.62
C GLN A 340 -18.60 15.03 3.39
N PRO A 341 -19.82 15.00 2.83
CA PRO A 341 -21.02 15.50 3.52
C PRO A 341 -21.29 14.69 4.79
N SER A 342 -21.91 15.34 5.79
CA SER A 342 -22.39 14.65 7.00
C SER A 342 -23.48 13.64 6.65
N TRP A 343 -23.73 12.67 7.55
CA TRP A 343 -24.80 11.69 7.34
C TRP A 343 -26.16 12.37 7.11
N LEU A 344 -26.46 13.42 7.88
CA LEU A 344 -27.73 14.15 7.76
C LEU A 344 -27.84 14.87 6.42
N GLN A 345 -26.74 15.42 5.89
CA GLN A 345 -26.69 16.01 4.55
C GLN A 345 -26.89 14.97 3.44
N VAL A 346 -26.22 13.82 3.54
CA VAL A 346 -26.39 12.70 2.57
C VAL A 346 -27.83 12.22 2.58
N TRP A 347 -28.39 12.02 3.77
CA TRP A 347 -29.76 11.56 3.97
C TRP A 347 -30.78 12.53 3.39
N ASP A 348 -30.71 13.83 3.71
CA ASP A 348 -31.61 14.84 3.17
C ASP A 348 -31.50 14.95 1.63
N ALA A 349 -30.27 14.97 1.09
CA ALA A 349 -30.02 15.03 -0.35
C ALA A 349 -30.52 13.80 -1.10
N TRP A 350 -30.40 12.61 -0.50
CA TRP A 350 -30.90 11.37 -1.05
C TRP A 350 -32.44 11.35 -1.07
N ILE A 351 -33.12 11.82 -0.02
CA ILE A 351 -34.58 11.96 -0.02
C ILE A 351 -35.02 12.90 -1.14
N GLU A 352 -34.36 14.06 -1.31
CA GLU A 352 -34.66 14.99 -2.40
C GLU A 352 -34.52 14.33 -3.77
N ARG A 353 -33.50 13.50 -3.95
CA ARG A 353 -33.28 12.75 -5.18
C ARG A 353 -34.38 11.72 -5.43
N LEU A 354 -34.79 10.97 -4.41
CA LEU A 354 -35.89 10.02 -4.52
C LEU A 354 -37.19 10.72 -4.95
N GLU A 355 -37.47 11.90 -4.40
CA GLU A 355 -38.64 12.70 -4.78
C GLU A 355 -38.57 13.09 -6.27
N GLN A 356 -37.40 13.50 -6.77
CA GLN A 356 -37.18 13.81 -8.20
C GLN A 356 -37.34 12.58 -9.09
N ASP A 357 -36.76 11.43 -8.70
CA ASP A 357 -36.84 10.20 -9.47
C ASP A 357 -38.28 9.65 -9.49
N ALA A 358 -39.07 9.86 -8.42
CA ALA A 358 -40.49 9.53 -8.39
C ALA A 358 -41.34 10.40 -9.32
N VAL A 359 -41.01 11.69 -9.49
CA VAL A 359 -41.64 12.54 -10.53
C VAL A 359 -41.43 11.90 -11.91
N ALA A 360 -40.20 11.52 -12.23
CA ALA A 360 -39.86 10.99 -13.55
C ALA A 360 -40.40 9.57 -13.82
N ARG A 361 -40.40 8.68 -12.81
CA ARG A 361 -40.78 7.26 -12.98
C ARG A 361 -42.23 6.95 -12.66
N LEU A 362 -42.83 7.68 -11.72
CA LEU A 362 -44.19 7.44 -11.24
C LEU A 362 -45.17 8.56 -11.63
N GLY A 363 -44.70 9.63 -12.28
CA GLY A 363 -45.54 10.78 -12.62
C GLY A 363 -46.04 11.53 -11.38
N MET A 364 -45.26 11.56 -10.30
CA MET A 364 -45.63 12.16 -9.02
C MET A 364 -45.40 13.68 -9.01
N ASP A 365 -46.11 14.43 -9.86
CA ASP A 365 -45.88 15.86 -10.18
C ASP A 365 -46.85 16.86 -9.51
N ASP A 366 -47.62 16.43 -8.51
CA ASP A 366 -48.59 17.30 -7.82
C ASP A 366 -47.92 18.36 -6.92
N ALA A 367 -47.81 19.58 -7.44
CA ALA A 367 -47.23 20.73 -6.75
C ALA A 367 -47.97 21.14 -5.46
N SER A 368 -49.21 20.69 -5.24
CA SER A 368 -49.95 20.94 -3.98
C SER A 368 -49.45 20.07 -2.82
N ARG A 369 -48.70 19.00 -3.12
CA ARG A 369 -48.17 18.05 -2.15
C ARG A 369 -46.67 18.27 -1.97
N ARG A 370 -46.28 18.97 -0.91
CA ARG A 370 -44.86 19.15 -0.57
C ARG A 370 -44.28 17.84 -0.03
N ARG A 371 -43.19 17.37 -0.65
CA ARG A 371 -42.35 16.23 -0.21
C ARG A 371 -43.14 14.96 0.15
N PRO A 372 -43.91 14.39 -0.80
CA PRO A 372 -44.79 13.24 -0.54
C PRO A 372 -44.05 11.99 -0.06
N LEU A 373 -42.86 11.67 -0.59
CA LEU A 373 -42.11 10.49 -0.15
C LEU A 373 -41.54 10.66 1.27
N ARG A 374 -41.03 11.85 1.63
CA ARG A 374 -40.58 12.11 3.02
C ARG A 374 -41.72 11.91 4.02
N ARG A 375 -42.89 12.45 3.70
CA ARG A 375 -44.09 12.29 4.54
C ARG A 375 -44.54 10.84 4.64
N LEU A 376 -44.50 10.10 3.53
CA LEU A 376 -44.77 8.67 3.50
C LEU A 376 -43.82 7.91 4.44
N MET A 377 -42.51 8.13 4.30
CA MET A 377 -41.50 7.48 5.15
C MET A 377 -41.69 7.81 6.65
N HIS A 378 -42.08 9.05 6.98
CA HIS A 378 -42.45 9.40 8.36
C HIS A 378 -43.70 8.67 8.87
N HIS A 379 -44.71 8.46 8.01
CA HIS A 379 -45.92 7.71 8.39
C HIS A 379 -45.61 6.22 8.58
N LEU A 380 -44.76 5.64 7.71
CA LEU A 380 -44.28 4.26 7.89
C LEU A 380 -43.49 4.13 9.19
N ALA A 381 -42.58 5.06 9.49
CA ALA A 381 -41.82 5.06 10.75
C ALA A 381 -42.74 5.20 11.98
N GLN A 382 -43.77 6.05 11.92
CA GLN A 382 -44.75 6.20 13.00
C GLN A 382 -45.52 4.89 13.23
N GLU A 383 -46.00 4.24 12.17
CA GLU A 383 -46.72 2.96 12.26
C GLU A 383 -45.81 1.87 12.88
N MET A 384 -44.53 1.84 12.52
CA MET A 384 -43.54 0.93 13.11
C MET A 384 -43.31 1.19 14.60
N ILE A 385 -43.28 2.46 15.04
CA ILE A 385 -43.18 2.82 16.46
C ILE A 385 -44.43 2.39 17.23
N ASP A 386 -45.62 2.68 16.70
CA ASP A 386 -46.90 2.45 17.37
C ASP A 386 -47.22 0.96 17.50
N THR A 387 -46.87 0.15 16.48
CA THR A 387 -47.00 -1.31 16.52
C THR A 387 -45.88 -1.98 17.33
N GLY A 388 -44.78 -1.26 17.56
CA GLY A 388 -43.57 -1.80 18.16
C GLY A 388 -42.84 -2.83 17.28
N ALA A 389 -43.27 -3.00 16.02
CA ALA A 389 -42.64 -3.86 15.03
C ALA A 389 -41.91 -2.98 14.02
N TYR A 390 -40.61 -3.20 13.83
CA TYR A 390 -39.78 -2.43 12.90
C TYR A 390 -39.90 -2.90 11.44
N THR A 391 -41.00 -3.61 11.14
CA THR A 391 -41.41 -4.12 9.84
C THR A 391 -42.90 -3.86 9.67
N LEU A 392 -43.39 -3.75 8.43
CA LEU A 392 -44.81 -3.54 8.12
C LEU A 392 -45.28 -4.53 7.06
N LYS A 393 -46.52 -5.02 7.17
CA LYS A 393 -47.13 -5.79 6.07
C LYS A 393 -47.12 -4.96 4.78
N ARG A 394 -46.70 -5.57 3.67
CA ARG A 394 -46.61 -4.93 2.36
C ARG A 394 -47.93 -4.29 1.93
N SER A 395 -49.03 -5.02 2.14
CA SER A 395 -50.38 -4.54 1.89
C SER A 395 -50.73 -3.28 2.68
N ARG A 396 -50.29 -3.19 3.94
CA ARG A 396 -50.48 -2.01 4.79
C ARG A 396 -49.60 -0.85 4.34
N ALA A 397 -48.35 -1.10 3.99
CA ALA A 397 -47.46 -0.07 3.44
C ALA A 397 -47.98 0.51 2.12
N ASP A 398 -48.47 -0.34 1.20
CA ASP A 398 -49.11 0.10 -0.04
C ASP A 398 -50.39 0.89 0.22
N GLN A 399 -51.19 0.51 1.23
CA GLN A 399 -52.36 1.29 1.65
C GLN A 399 -51.97 2.69 2.12
N ILE A 400 -51.00 2.81 3.04
CA ILE A 400 -50.51 4.11 3.54
C ILE A 400 -49.99 4.96 2.36
N ALA A 401 -49.25 4.35 1.44
CA ALA A 401 -48.74 5.03 0.25
C ALA A 401 -49.87 5.55 -0.64
N ARG A 402 -50.91 4.74 -0.90
CA ARG A 402 -52.09 5.16 -1.69
C ARG A 402 -52.86 6.30 -1.02
N GLU A 403 -53.07 6.21 0.29
CA GLU A 403 -53.79 7.24 1.06
C GLU A 403 -53.06 8.59 1.02
N LEU A 404 -51.73 8.57 1.06
CA LEU A 404 -50.92 9.79 1.13
C LEU A 404 -50.56 10.35 -0.26
N THR A 405 -50.32 9.48 -1.24
CA THR A 405 -49.80 9.87 -2.58
C THR A 405 -50.81 9.70 -3.70
N GLY A 406 -51.89 8.95 -3.52
CA GLY A 406 -52.88 8.65 -4.56
C GLY A 406 -52.32 7.86 -5.76
N ILE A 407 -51.10 7.31 -5.66
CA ILE A 407 -50.40 6.62 -6.75
C ILE A 407 -50.09 5.18 -6.33
N ASP A 408 -50.29 4.24 -7.25
CA ASP A 408 -49.93 2.84 -7.09
C ASP A 408 -48.45 2.57 -7.37
N GLY A 409 -47.87 1.55 -6.72
CA GLY A 409 -46.50 1.10 -6.99
C GLY A 409 -45.39 1.92 -6.32
N VAL A 410 -45.73 2.90 -5.46
CA VAL A 410 -44.76 3.73 -4.74
C VAL A 410 -43.84 2.91 -3.84
N ILE A 411 -44.37 1.94 -3.08
CA ILE A 411 -43.51 1.08 -2.24
C ILE A 411 -42.61 0.20 -3.14
N GLY A 412 -43.08 -0.25 -4.32
CA GLY A 412 -42.26 -1.01 -5.27
C GLY A 412 -41.11 -0.18 -5.82
N PHE A 413 -41.35 1.09 -6.10
CA PHE A 413 -40.32 2.05 -6.47
C PHE A 413 -39.30 2.26 -5.34
N LEU A 414 -39.75 2.42 -4.09
CA LEU A 414 -38.88 2.55 -2.92
C LEU A 414 -38.02 1.29 -2.71
N CYS A 415 -38.57 0.09 -2.92
CA CYS A 415 -37.80 -1.16 -2.93
C CYS A 415 -36.75 -1.17 -4.06
N SER A 416 -37.12 -0.83 -5.29
CA SER A 416 -36.21 -0.78 -6.43
C SER A 416 -35.09 0.25 -6.28
N SER A 417 -35.31 1.28 -5.46
CA SER A 417 -34.36 2.36 -5.20
C SER A 417 -33.47 2.10 -3.98
N GLY A 418 -33.72 0.99 -3.25
CA GLY A 418 -32.99 0.62 -2.04
C GLY A 418 -33.42 1.36 -0.78
N ALA A 419 -34.49 2.16 -0.83
CA ALA A 419 -35.02 2.88 0.32
C ALA A 419 -35.73 1.94 1.31
N LEU A 420 -36.45 0.97 0.74
CA LEU A 420 -37.10 -0.11 1.45
C LEU A 420 -36.57 -1.44 0.93
N ILE A 421 -36.75 -2.51 1.70
CA ILE A 421 -36.59 -3.89 1.26
C ILE A 421 -37.87 -4.62 1.59
N ASP A 422 -38.34 -5.45 0.67
CA ASP A 422 -39.38 -6.43 0.93
C ASP A 422 -38.78 -7.81 1.21
N HIS A 423 -39.40 -8.50 2.18
CA HIS A 423 -39.08 -9.88 2.52
C HIS A 423 -40.37 -10.61 2.92
N VAL A 424 -40.29 -11.92 3.06
CA VAL A 424 -41.42 -12.75 3.51
C VAL A 424 -41.04 -13.33 4.87
N ASP A 425 -41.95 -13.25 5.84
CA ASP A 425 -41.73 -13.79 7.19
C ASP A 425 -42.01 -15.30 7.28
N GLU A 426 -41.95 -15.87 8.49
CA GLU A 426 -42.21 -17.30 8.74
C GLU A 426 -43.67 -17.71 8.49
N ASN A 427 -44.60 -16.75 8.34
CA ASN A 427 -46.02 -16.97 8.14
C ASN A 427 -46.46 -16.76 6.68
N ASP A 428 -45.52 -16.67 5.74
CA ASP A 428 -45.76 -16.26 4.35
C ASP A 428 -46.37 -14.85 4.20
N ASP A 429 -46.25 -13.98 5.22
CA ASP A 429 -46.65 -12.59 5.10
C ASP A 429 -45.56 -11.79 4.37
N GLU A 430 -45.94 -11.06 3.31
CA GLU A 430 -45.06 -10.07 2.69
C GLU A 430 -44.87 -8.88 3.63
N LEU A 431 -43.64 -8.63 4.05
CA LEU A 431 -43.23 -7.53 4.91
C LEU A 431 -42.33 -6.55 4.16
N VAL A 432 -42.31 -5.32 4.65
CA VAL A 432 -41.46 -4.24 4.17
C VAL A 432 -40.80 -3.57 5.35
N GLU A 433 -39.52 -3.26 5.19
CA GLU A 433 -38.70 -2.53 6.15
C GLU A 433 -37.79 -1.54 5.41
N PHE A 434 -37.10 -0.68 6.15
CA PHE A 434 -36.09 0.21 5.56
C PHE A 434 -34.86 -0.57 5.09
N GLY A 435 -34.28 -0.17 3.96
CA GLY A 435 -33.22 -0.94 3.31
C GLY A 435 -31.89 -1.01 4.05
N PHE A 436 -31.71 -0.19 5.09
CA PHE A 436 -30.56 -0.22 5.99
C PHE A 436 -30.94 0.31 7.38
N GLU A 437 -30.30 -0.19 8.42
CA GLU A 437 -30.65 0.07 9.82
C GLU A 437 -30.51 1.55 10.20
N ARG A 438 -29.34 2.17 9.93
CA ARG A 438 -29.09 3.60 10.20
C ARG A 438 -30.10 4.51 9.53
N LEU A 439 -30.57 4.16 8.33
CA LEU A 439 -31.62 4.90 7.61
C LEU A 439 -32.94 4.88 8.40
N SER A 440 -33.35 3.70 8.85
CA SER A 440 -34.55 3.52 9.67
C SER A 440 -34.47 4.30 10.99
N ASP A 441 -33.33 4.21 11.70
CA ASP A 441 -33.14 4.89 12.98
C ASP A 441 -33.17 6.40 12.81
N THR A 442 -32.59 6.91 11.73
CA THR A 442 -32.64 8.33 11.38
C THR A 442 -34.07 8.80 11.13
N PHE A 443 -34.90 8.05 10.41
CA PHE A 443 -36.31 8.40 10.20
C PHE A 443 -37.12 8.39 11.50
N ILE A 444 -36.88 7.40 12.38
CA ILE A 444 -37.56 7.31 13.68
C ILE A 444 -37.14 8.49 14.56
N ALA A 445 -35.84 8.77 14.69
CA ALA A 445 -35.32 9.88 15.47
C ALA A 445 -35.80 11.24 14.93
N ASP A 446 -35.78 11.46 13.61
CA ASP A 446 -36.29 12.70 13.01
C ASP A 446 -37.77 12.90 13.32
N ARG A 447 -38.58 11.83 13.22
CA ARG A 447 -40.01 11.85 13.53
C ARG A 447 -40.29 12.15 15.01
N LEU A 448 -39.54 11.53 15.93
CA LEU A 448 -39.65 11.78 17.38
C LEU A 448 -39.30 13.23 17.71
N LEU A 449 -38.19 13.75 17.16
CA LEU A 449 -37.75 15.12 17.37
C LEU A 449 -38.73 16.13 16.75
N GLU A 450 -39.25 15.90 15.55
CA GLU A 450 -40.24 16.78 14.91
C GLU A 450 -41.51 16.86 15.74
N LYS A 451 -42.04 15.73 16.22
CA LYS A 451 -43.22 15.68 17.09
C LYS A 451 -42.99 16.46 18.38
N LEU A 452 -41.84 16.25 19.03
CA LEU A 452 -41.51 16.85 20.31
C LEU A 452 -41.23 18.36 20.24
N LEU A 453 -40.63 18.82 19.14
CA LEU A 453 -40.11 20.19 19.00
C LEU A 453 -40.99 21.10 18.13
N SER A 454 -42.05 20.57 17.51
CA SER A 454 -42.93 21.30 16.57
C SER A 454 -43.54 22.59 17.11
N ASP A 455 -43.82 22.66 18.42
CA ASP A 455 -44.40 23.82 19.11
C ASP A 455 -43.35 24.74 19.77
N LYS A 456 -42.05 24.43 19.62
CA LYS A 456 -40.94 25.11 20.32
C LYS A 456 -40.08 25.91 19.35
N ASN A 457 -40.06 27.23 19.53
CA ASN A 457 -39.44 28.17 18.58
C ASN A 457 -38.03 28.65 18.96
N THR A 458 -37.56 28.42 20.19
CA THR A 458 -36.22 28.83 20.68
C THR A 458 -35.39 27.61 21.05
N LEU A 459 -34.05 27.68 20.96
CA LEU A 459 -33.15 26.58 21.33
C LEU A 459 -33.31 26.17 22.79
N GLU A 460 -33.48 27.14 23.69
CA GLU A 460 -33.66 26.89 25.13
C GLU A 460 -34.93 26.08 25.40
N ALA A 461 -36.06 26.49 24.83
CA ALA A 461 -37.32 25.75 24.94
C ALA A 461 -37.21 24.34 24.35
N ARG A 462 -36.49 24.16 23.24
CA ARG A 462 -36.24 22.85 22.64
C ARG A 462 -35.36 21.96 23.53
N ARG A 463 -34.31 22.53 24.12
CA ARG A 463 -33.41 21.86 25.07
C ARG A 463 -34.18 21.36 26.29
N GLU A 464 -34.95 22.25 26.94
CA GLU A 464 -35.79 21.88 28.08
C GLU A 464 -36.86 20.85 27.71
N GLY A 465 -37.44 20.97 26.51
CA GLY A 465 -38.40 20.01 25.98
C GLY A 465 -37.82 18.60 25.82
N LEU A 466 -36.61 18.48 25.26
CA LEU A 466 -35.92 17.19 25.11
C LEU A 466 -35.48 16.62 26.47
N LYS A 467 -34.94 17.47 27.34
CA LYS A 467 -34.57 17.08 28.71
C LYS A 467 -35.77 16.53 29.49
N ALA A 468 -36.92 17.22 29.43
CA ALA A 468 -38.14 16.76 30.07
C ALA A 468 -38.67 15.45 29.46
N ALA A 469 -38.48 15.22 28.17
CA ALA A 469 -38.89 13.99 27.50
C ALA A 469 -38.06 12.76 27.90
N LEU A 470 -36.77 12.96 28.18
CA LEU A 470 -35.82 11.93 28.62
C LEU A 470 -35.89 11.66 30.13
N HIS A 471 -36.39 12.60 30.93
CA HIS A 471 -36.56 12.44 32.37
C HIS A 471 -37.56 11.31 32.70
N PRO A 472 -37.41 10.58 33.83
CA PRO A 472 -38.41 9.61 34.29
C PRO A 472 -39.85 10.13 34.21
N GLY A 473 -40.71 9.37 33.52
CA GLY A 473 -42.12 9.72 33.25
C GLY A 473 -42.37 10.46 31.93
N GLY A 474 -41.33 10.88 31.21
CA GLY A 474 -41.43 11.49 29.89
C GLY A 474 -41.63 10.48 28.74
N PRO A 475 -42.08 10.93 27.55
CA PRO A 475 -42.34 10.06 26.40
C PRO A 475 -41.11 9.35 25.82
N LEU A 476 -39.89 9.78 26.17
CA LEU A 476 -38.63 9.17 25.74
C LEU A 476 -37.84 8.57 26.92
N ALA A 477 -38.45 8.44 28.10
CA ALA A 477 -37.78 7.97 29.32
C ALA A 477 -37.10 6.59 29.15
N GLU A 478 -37.69 5.70 28.33
CA GLU A 478 -37.14 4.38 28.05
C GLU A 478 -35.80 4.39 27.28
N LEU A 479 -35.44 5.50 26.64
CA LEU A 479 -34.10 5.69 26.03
C LEU A 479 -33.05 6.10 27.06
N ALA A 480 -33.47 6.80 28.13
CA ALA A 480 -32.60 7.18 29.24
C ALA A 480 -32.50 6.09 30.32
N ASN A 481 -33.44 5.13 30.33
CA ASN A 481 -33.41 4.01 31.28
C ASN A 481 -32.31 3.01 30.89
N MET A 482 -31.47 2.61 31.85
CA MET A 482 -30.42 1.60 31.68
C MET A 482 -30.93 0.18 31.91
N ASP A 483 -32.02 0.01 32.67
CA ASP A 483 -32.63 -1.29 32.91
C ASP A 483 -33.38 -1.77 31.67
N TRP A 484 -33.34 -3.08 31.43
CA TRP A 484 -34.10 -3.66 30.33
C TRP A 484 -35.61 -3.65 30.63
N THR A 485 -36.37 -3.10 29.68
CA THR A 485 -37.83 -3.08 29.65
C THR A 485 -38.31 -3.59 28.30
N ASP A 486 -39.44 -4.31 28.27
CA ASP A 486 -40.06 -4.77 27.01
C ASP A 486 -40.86 -3.62 26.36
N HIS A 487 -40.13 -2.56 25.96
CA HIS A 487 -40.68 -1.37 25.33
C HIS A 487 -40.07 -1.17 23.93
N PRO A 488 -40.82 -0.74 22.90
CA PRO A 488 -40.30 -0.56 21.55
C PRO A 488 -39.01 0.28 21.48
N LEU A 489 -39.00 1.45 22.14
CA LEU A 489 -37.83 2.34 22.17
C LEU A 489 -36.61 1.68 22.84
N ARG A 490 -36.83 0.84 23.86
CA ARG A 490 -35.76 0.13 24.55
C ARG A 490 -35.20 -1.02 23.70
N ARG A 491 -36.06 -1.74 22.97
CA ARG A 491 -35.65 -2.80 22.02
C ARG A 491 -34.71 -2.31 20.92
N ARG A 492 -34.75 -1.02 20.60
CA ARG A 492 -33.92 -0.38 19.56
C ARG A 492 -33.05 0.75 20.10
N ARG A 493 -32.76 0.73 21.41
CA ARG A 493 -32.11 1.83 22.12
C ARG A 493 -30.79 2.24 21.47
N ALA A 494 -29.89 1.29 21.16
CA ALA A 494 -28.58 1.59 20.58
C ALA A 494 -28.67 2.44 19.29
N GLY A 495 -29.38 1.95 18.26
CA GLY A 495 -29.54 2.68 17.00
C GLY A 495 -30.28 4.02 17.15
N LEU A 496 -31.25 4.11 18.07
CA LEU A 496 -31.93 5.37 18.36
C LEU A 496 -31.05 6.37 19.10
N LEU A 497 -30.19 5.92 20.02
CA LEU A 497 -29.20 6.77 20.66
C LEU A 497 -28.19 7.29 19.63
N GLU A 498 -27.71 6.44 18.70
CA GLU A 498 -26.82 6.86 17.61
C GLU A 498 -27.47 7.96 16.76
N ALA A 499 -28.72 7.75 16.32
CA ALA A 499 -29.45 8.72 15.52
C ALA A 499 -29.77 10.02 16.29
N LEU A 500 -30.05 9.94 17.60
CA LEU A 500 -30.30 11.11 18.43
C LEU A 500 -29.03 11.88 18.75
N CYS A 501 -27.90 11.22 19.04
CA CYS A 501 -26.60 11.86 19.17
C CYS A 501 -26.25 12.63 17.89
N LEU A 502 -26.59 12.09 16.72
CA LEU A 502 -26.43 12.78 15.43
C LEU A 502 -27.35 13.99 15.27
N ALA A 503 -28.66 13.84 15.51
CA ALA A 503 -29.66 14.84 15.10
C ALA A 503 -30.04 15.86 16.19
N ALA A 504 -29.97 15.49 17.47
CA ALA A 504 -30.41 16.34 18.57
C ALA A 504 -29.55 17.61 18.74
N PRO A 505 -28.21 17.56 18.70
CA PRO A 505 -27.36 18.72 18.98
C PRO A 505 -27.67 19.91 18.05
N ALA A 506 -27.86 19.67 16.75
CA ALA A 506 -28.24 20.70 15.79
C ALA A 506 -29.62 21.33 16.06
N LYS A 507 -30.54 20.60 16.71
CA LYS A 507 -31.91 21.05 16.98
C LYS A 507 -32.06 21.75 18.34
N VAL A 508 -31.21 21.41 19.32
CA VAL A 508 -31.33 21.88 20.73
C VAL A 508 -30.10 22.66 21.24
N GLY A 509 -29.00 22.67 20.50
CA GLY A 509 -27.75 23.36 20.86
C GLY A 509 -27.12 22.83 22.15
N CYS A 510 -27.12 21.51 22.37
CA CYS A 510 -26.52 20.82 23.51
C CYS A 510 -26.29 19.35 23.15
N GLU A 511 -25.18 18.74 23.61
CA GLU A 511 -24.90 17.34 23.33
C GLU A 511 -25.83 16.41 24.14
N LEU A 512 -26.20 15.27 23.55
CA LEU A 512 -27.17 14.35 24.17
C LEU A 512 -26.76 13.87 25.58
N PRO A 513 -25.47 13.51 25.86
CA PRO A 513 -25.08 13.10 27.20
C PRO A 513 -25.32 14.15 28.29
N GLN A 514 -25.29 15.45 27.94
CA GLN A 514 -25.56 16.54 28.89
C GLN A 514 -27.05 16.67 29.25
N LEU A 515 -27.94 16.08 28.43
CA LEU A 515 -29.38 16.09 28.65
C LEU A 515 -29.87 14.84 29.39
N MET A 516 -29.03 13.81 29.50
CA MET A 516 -29.37 12.56 30.16
C MET A 516 -29.46 12.75 31.69
N PRO A 517 -30.37 12.04 32.37
CA PRO A 517 -30.44 12.06 33.83
C PRO A 517 -29.12 11.57 34.45
N SER A 518 -28.68 12.19 35.54
CA SER A 518 -27.52 11.70 36.28
C SER A 518 -27.79 10.31 36.84
N HIS A 519 -27.00 9.32 36.40
CA HIS A 519 -27.01 7.97 36.95
C HIS A 519 -26.15 7.90 38.23
N ILE A 520 -26.24 6.79 38.97
CA ILE A 520 -25.39 6.52 40.14
C ILE A 520 -23.92 6.57 39.67
N GLU A 521 -23.05 7.25 40.42
CA GLU A 521 -21.66 7.60 40.05
C GLU A 521 -20.78 6.42 39.58
N ASP A 522 -21.17 5.17 39.85
CA ASP A 522 -20.39 3.96 39.55
C ASP A 522 -20.83 3.18 38.28
N VAL A 523 -21.91 3.56 37.58
CA VAL A 523 -22.41 2.80 36.41
C VAL A 523 -22.29 3.61 35.12
N SER A 524 -21.33 3.23 34.25
CA SER A 524 -21.17 3.81 32.91
C SER A 524 -22.23 3.27 31.94
N ASP A 525 -22.95 4.17 31.27
CA ASP A 525 -23.88 3.82 30.19
C ASP A 525 -23.11 3.59 28.89
N TRP A 526 -22.70 2.33 28.68
CA TRP A 526 -21.91 1.91 27.53
C TRP A 526 -22.58 2.24 26.19
N GLU A 527 -23.89 2.01 26.04
CA GLU A 527 -24.59 2.25 24.77
C GLU A 527 -24.63 3.75 24.43
N LEU A 528 -24.83 4.61 25.42
CA LEU A 528 -24.77 6.07 25.23
C LEU A 528 -23.36 6.52 24.87
N SER A 529 -22.35 6.04 25.59
CA SER A 529 -20.94 6.37 25.31
C SER A 529 -20.54 5.95 23.90
N GLN A 530 -20.92 4.74 23.48
CA GLN A 530 -20.66 4.24 22.13
C GLN A 530 -21.41 5.04 21.07
N ALA A 531 -22.69 5.36 21.28
CA ALA A 531 -23.49 6.17 20.37
C ALA A 531 -22.98 7.61 20.24
N PHE A 532 -22.54 8.21 21.36
CA PHE A 532 -21.97 9.55 21.38
C PHE A 532 -20.67 9.58 20.57
N VAL A 533 -19.73 8.69 20.86
CA VAL A 533 -18.45 8.61 20.12
C VAL A 533 -18.69 8.29 18.64
N ASP A 534 -19.57 7.34 18.30
CA ASP A 534 -19.87 7.03 16.89
C ASP A 534 -20.41 8.26 16.16
N SER A 535 -21.24 9.09 16.81
CA SER A 535 -21.86 10.23 16.13
C SER A 535 -20.87 11.25 15.56
N PHE A 536 -19.66 11.41 16.13
CA PHE A 536 -18.64 12.35 15.62
C PHE A 536 -18.19 11.99 14.20
N ARG A 537 -18.19 10.69 13.88
CA ARG A 537 -17.83 10.12 12.59
C ARG A 537 -18.71 10.60 11.44
N TRP A 538 -19.91 11.07 11.77
CA TRP A 538 -20.96 11.37 10.83
C TRP A 538 -21.31 12.85 10.75
N ARG A 539 -20.61 13.67 11.52
CA ARG A 539 -20.77 15.12 11.57
C ARG A 539 -19.61 15.78 10.83
N SER A 540 -19.91 16.82 10.06
CA SER A 540 -18.89 17.62 9.38
C SER A 540 -19.14 19.12 9.44
N ALA A 541 -20.30 19.56 9.96
CA ALA A 541 -20.63 20.97 10.07
C ALA A 541 -20.63 21.45 11.52
N ALA A 542 -20.11 22.66 11.77
CA ALA A 542 -19.98 23.21 13.11
C ALA A 542 -21.32 23.33 13.87
N ASN A 543 -22.44 23.51 13.16
CA ASN A 543 -23.78 23.57 13.75
C ASN A 543 -24.35 22.19 14.15
N GLU A 544 -23.66 21.09 13.84
CA GLU A 544 -24.01 19.73 14.27
C GLU A 544 -23.44 19.40 15.66
N PHE A 545 -22.71 20.32 16.28
CA PHE A 545 -22.17 20.18 17.62
C PHE A 545 -22.91 21.07 18.61
N GLY A 546 -23.28 20.49 19.75
CA GLY A 546 -23.96 21.17 20.84
C GLY A 546 -23.02 21.82 21.87
N ALA A 547 -21.72 21.52 21.78
CA ALA A 547 -20.65 22.06 22.61
C ALA A 547 -19.38 22.32 21.77
N ALA A 548 -18.42 23.06 22.32
CA ALA A 548 -17.14 23.36 21.65
C ALA A 548 -16.00 23.61 22.66
N GLY A 549 -14.75 23.50 22.19
CA GLY A 549 -13.56 23.71 23.03
C GLY A 549 -13.46 22.69 24.17
N ASN A 550 -13.00 23.15 25.33
CA ASN A 550 -12.75 22.28 26.51
C ASN A 550 -14.00 21.49 26.94
N GLU A 551 -15.20 22.04 26.79
CA GLU A 551 -16.44 21.34 27.16
C GLU A 551 -16.63 20.06 26.33
N LEU A 552 -16.37 20.13 25.03
CA LEU A 552 -16.48 18.96 24.15
C LEU A 552 -15.32 17.98 24.36
N GLU A 553 -14.12 18.49 24.66
CA GLU A 553 -12.95 17.67 25.01
C GLU A 553 -13.18 16.85 26.30
N GLU A 554 -13.78 17.46 27.33
CA GLU A 554 -14.13 16.78 28.58
C GLU A 554 -15.19 15.69 28.34
N LEU A 555 -16.21 15.99 27.53
CA LEU A 555 -17.23 15.01 27.13
C LEU A 555 -16.62 13.86 26.34
N TRP A 556 -15.78 14.15 25.35
CA TRP A 556 -15.06 13.15 24.57
C TRP A 556 -14.20 12.26 25.48
N SER A 557 -13.37 12.86 26.34
CA SER A 557 -12.46 12.13 27.22
C SER A 557 -13.21 11.22 28.19
N SER A 558 -14.37 11.66 28.70
CA SER A 558 -15.22 10.89 29.60
C SER A 558 -15.87 9.69 28.88
N HIS A 559 -16.46 9.92 27.71
CA HIS A 559 -17.19 8.91 26.96
C HIS A 559 -16.35 8.04 26.03
N ALA A 560 -15.10 8.39 25.75
CA ALA A 560 -14.16 7.56 24.98
C ALA A 560 -13.24 6.72 25.89
N SER A 561 -13.33 6.88 27.22
CA SER A 561 -12.48 6.22 28.21
C SER A 561 -12.53 4.69 28.15
N HIS A 562 -13.62 4.13 27.62
CA HIS A 562 -13.77 2.70 27.39
C HIS A 562 -12.97 2.18 26.20
N MET A 563 -12.53 3.07 25.32
CA MET A 563 -11.68 2.75 24.19
C MET A 563 -10.22 2.69 24.65
N GLY A 564 -9.47 1.73 24.12
CA GLY A 564 -8.01 1.71 24.29
C GLY A 564 -7.36 2.97 23.69
N VAL A 565 -6.22 3.39 24.24
CA VAL A 565 -5.52 4.62 23.83
C VAL A 565 -5.23 4.65 22.33
N SER A 566 -4.82 3.53 21.72
CA SER A 566 -4.59 3.45 20.27
C SER A 566 -5.87 3.73 19.47
N SER A 567 -7.01 3.16 19.88
CA SER A 567 -8.30 3.39 19.22
C SER A 567 -8.76 4.85 19.35
N GLN A 568 -8.51 5.50 20.49
CA GLN A 568 -8.81 6.92 20.66
C GLN A 568 -7.97 7.78 19.71
N ILE A 569 -6.67 7.49 19.60
CA ILE A 569 -5.76 8.21 18.69
C ILE A 569 -6.18 8.00 17.24
N ASP A 570 -6.58 6.79 16.87
CA ASP A 570 -7.03 6.50 15.50
C ASP A 570 -8.31 7.25 15.13
N GLU A 571 -9.28 7.36 16.05
CA GLU A 571 -10.45 8.22 15.83
C GLU A 571 -10.05 9.70 15.74
N LEU A 572 -9.15 10.19 16.59
CA LEU A 572 -8.67 11.57 16.52
C LEU A 572 -7.95 11.88 15.19
N ILE A 573 -7.22 10.92 14.62
CA ILE A 573 -6.61 11.02 13.28
C ILE A 573 -7.68 11.25 12.22
N ARG A 574 -8.80 10.52 12.30
CA ARG A 574 -9.93 10.73 11.40
C ARG A 574 -10.56 12.11 11.57
N LEU A 575 -10.83 12.51 12.80
CA LEU A 575 -11.47 13.81 13.08
C LEU A 575 -10.55 14.98 12.70
N ALA A 576 -9.22 14.80 12.79
CA ALA A 576 -8.23 15.82 12.50
C ALA A 576 -8.36 16.38 11.07
N VAL A 577 -8.65 15.53 10.08
CA VAL A 577 -8.74 15.92 8.66
C VAL A 577 -10.10 16.49 8.25
N VAL A 578 -11.11 16.45 9.11
CA VAL A 578 -12.45 17.00 8.84
C VAL A 578 -12.40 18.54 8.98
N PRO A 579 -12.65 19.32 7.92
CA PRO A 579 -12.58 20.77 7.97
C PRO A 579 -13.57 21.36 8.99
N GLY A 580 -13.07 22.23 9.88
CA GLY A 580 -13.89 22.91 10.88
C GLY A 580 -14.39 22.03 12.04
N HIS A 581 -13.95 20.78 12.13
CA HIS A 581 -14.33 19.89 13.23
C HIS A 581 -13.77 20.41 14.59
N PRO A 582 -14.57 20.42 15.68
CA PRO A 582 -14.13 20.95 16.97
C PRO A 582 -12.95 20.20 17.61
N LEU A 583 -12.85 18.88 17.38
CA LEU A 583 -11.69 18.05 17.72
C LEU A 583 -10.73 17.85 16.53
N GLY A 584 -10.84 18.72 15.51
CA GLY A 584 -10.05 18.65 14.28
C GLY A 584 -8.62 19.15 14.45
N MET A 585 -7.83 19.10 13.38
CA MET A 585 -6.39 19.34 13.43
C MET A 585 -6.05 20.72 14.00
N LYS A 586 -6.69 21.78 13.48
CA LYS A 586 -6.45 23.16 13.89
C LYS A 586 -6.88 23.46 15.33
N ALA A 587 -7.97 22.88 15.78
CA ALA A 587 -8.61 23.23 17.05
C ALA A 587 -8.05 22.45 18.24
N TYR A 588 -7.59 21.22 18.02
CA TYR A 588 -7.27 20.28 19.09
C TYR A 588 -5.89 19.64 18.94
N LEU A 589 -5.69 18.81 17.91
CA LEU A 589 -4.49 17.96 17.81
C LEU A 589 -3.21 18.76 17.54
N HIS A 590 -3.22 19.70 16.58
CA HIS A 590 -2.03 20.48 16.23
C HIS A 590 -1.50 21.32 17.41
N PRO A 591 -2.34 22.10 18.14
CA PRO A 591 -1.87 22.86 19.31
C PRO A 591 -1.27 21.99 20.42
N ILE A 592 -1.90 20.84 20.74
CA ILE A 592 -1.42 19.92 21.80
C ILE A 592 -0.04 19.36 21.47
N LEU A 593 0.18 18.99 20.20
CA LEU A 593 1.49 18.54 19.76
C LEU A 593 2.46 19.72 19.79
N LEU A 594 2.14 20.84 19.16
CA LEU A 594 3.04 21.99 19.06
C LEU A 594 3.50 22.51 20.44
N SER A 595 2.65 22.45 21.46
CA SER A 595 2.96 22.91 22.82
C SER A 595 3.95 22.03 23.61
N GLN A 596 4.34 20.86 23.09
CA GLN A 596 5.28 19.97 23.78
C GLN A 596 6.70 20.57 23.82
N GLU A 597 7.21 20.83 25.03
CA GLU A 597 8.51 21.49 25.24
C GLU A 597 9.73 20.65 24.83
N SER A 598 9.59 19.32 24.77
CA SER A 598 10.65 18.38 24.38
C SER A 598 10.18 17.37 23.35
N VAL A 599 11.12 16.82 22.57
CA VAL A 599 10.87 15.71 21.64
C VAL A 599 10.30 14.51 22.39
N GLY A 600 10.84 14.19 23.58
CA GLY A 600 10.35 13.11 24.42
C GLY A 600 8.93 13.28 24.94
N GLY A 601 8.49 14.51 25.24
CA GLY A 601 7.09 14.74 25.64
C GLY A 601 6.12 14.44 24.51
N ARG A 602 6.47 14.89 23.29
CA ARG A 602 5.71 14.63 22.07
C ARG A 602 5.68 13.15 21.70
N ASP A 603 6.84 12.49 21.75
CA ASP A 603 6.95 11.08 21.39
C ASP A 603 6.14 10.16 22.31
N ALA A 604 6.07 10.48 23.61
CA ALA A 604 5.28 9.73 24.59
C ALA A 604 3.77 9.85 24.36
N LEU A 605 3.31 11.02 23.89
CA LEU A 605 1.90 11.27 23.57
C LEU A 605 1.51 10.70 22.19
N TRP A 606 2.41 10.79 21.21
CA TRP A 606 2.08 10.61 19.79
C TRP A 606 2.88 9.48 19.14
N SER A 607 4.19 9.64 19.00
CA SER A 607 5.01 8.82 18.10
C SER A 607 5.02 7.33 18.43
N ILE A 608 5.02 6.95 19.71
CA ILE A 608 5.03 5.52 20.13
C ILE A 608 3.68 4.81 19.92
N ARG A 609 2.61 5.56 19.61
CA ARG A 609 1.26 5.03 19.42
C ARG A 609 0.99 4.65 17.97
N LEU A 610 1.68 5.32 17.03
CA LEU A 610 1.51 5.14 15.59
C LEU A 610 1.88 3.74 15.05
N PRO A 611 2.92 3.02 15.55
CA PRO A 611 3.29 1.73 15.01
C PRO A 611 2.15 0.70 15.03
N THR A 612 1.37 0.67 16.13
CA THR A 612 0.23 -0.25 16.26
C THR A 612 -0.85 0.02 15.22
N LEU A 613 -1.09 1.29 14.89
CA LEU A 613 -2.06 1.68 13.87
C LEU A 613 -1.53 1.35 12.48
N TRP A 614 -0.25 1.65 12.21
CA TRP A 614 0.37 1.34 10.91
C TRP A 614 0.34 -0.15 10.55
N ALA A 615 0.46 -1.02 11.56
CA ALA A 615 0.38 -2.48 11.38
C ALA A 615 -1.04 -2.98 11.04
N SER A 616 -2.08 -2.19 11.32
CA SER A 616 -3.48 -2.51 11.04
C SER A 616 -3.90 -1.88 9.71
N ASP A 617 -4.21 -2.72 8.73
CA ASP A 617 -4.61 -2.30 7.38
C ASP A 617 -5.93 -1.50 7.38
N ASP A 618 -6.76 -1.71 8.39
CA ASP A 618 -8.07 -1.09 8.60
C ASP A 618 -8.02 0.21 9.42
N SER A 619 -6.87 0.60 9.98
CA SER A 619 -6.75 1.83 10.77
C SER A 619 -6.93 3.11 9.94
N ASN A 620 -7.46 4.16 10.55
CA ASN A 620 -7.61 5.47 9.91
C ASN A 620 -6.25 6.07 9.53
N LEU A 621 -5.21 5.82 10.34
CA LEU A 621 -3.83 6.21 10.03
C LEU A 621 -3.37 5.58 8.71
N ARG A 622 -3.52 4.26 8.57
CA ARG A 622 -3.07 3.53 7.38
C ARG A 622 -3.83 4.00 6.14
N GLN A 623 -5.16 4.10 6.23
CA GLN A 623 -6.01 4.59 5.14
C GLN A 623 -5.64 6.01 4.69
N LEU A 624 -5.35 6.93 5.61
CA LEU A 624 -4.95 8.30 5.29
C LEU A 624 -3.62 8.35 4.52
N VAL A 625 -2.61 7.64 5.01
CA VAL A 625 -1.28 7.62 4.41
C VAL A 625 -1.33 6.96 3.02
N ASP A 626 -2.02 5.82 2.90
CA ASP A 626 -2.18 5.11 1.63
C ASP A 626 -2.96 5.94 0.61
N TRP A 627 -4.03 6.62 1.04
CA TRP A 627 -4.76 7.57 0.21
C TRP A 627 -3.86 8.71 -0.29
N ALA A 628 -3.16 9.40 0.60
CA ALA A 628 -2.31 10.53 0.21
C ALA A 628 -1.15 10.10 -0.70
N CYS A 629 -0.65 8.86 -0.54
CA CYS A 629 0.37 8.26 -1.39
C CYS A 629 -0.14 7.76 -2.75
N GLY A 630 -1.42 7.44 -2.89
CA GLY A 630 -1.97 6.73 -4.07
C GLY A 630 -3.01 7.52 -4.89
N ALA A 631 -3.78 8.41 -4.26
CA ALA A 631 -4.90 9.09 -4.89
C ALA A 631 -4.48 10.21 -5.85
N ASP A 632 -5.33 10.53 -6.82
CA ASP A 632 -5.23 11.77 -7.59
C ASP A 632 -5.63 12.96 -6.71
N LEU A 633 -4.63 13.76 -6.31
CA LEU A 633 -4.82 14.95 -5.48
C LEU A 633 -5.07 16.22 -6.31
N SER A 634 -5.28 16.09 -7.62
CA SER A 634 -5.45 17.24 -8.52
C SER A 634 -6.68 18.07 -8.18
N GLY A 635 -6.44 19.31 -7.77
CA GLY A 635 -7.49 20.25 -7.38
C GLY A 635 -8.00 20.04 -5.95
N ILE A 636 -7.23 19.39 -5.08
CA ILE A 636 -7.52 19.34 -3.64
C ILE A 636 -7.66 20.75 -3.05
N HIS A 637 -8.66 20.93 -2.19
CA HIS A 637 -8.97 22.23 -1.59
C HIS A 637 -8.06 22.53 -0.38
N PRO A 638 -7.63 23.79 -0.14
CA PRO A 638 -6.83 24.17 1.03
C PRO A 638 -7.38 23.71 2.38
N ASP A 639 -8.70 23.71 2.55
CA ASP A 639 -9.37 23.30 3.80
C ASP A 639 -9.15 21.81 4.13
N VAL A 640 -8.86 20.97 3.13
CA VAL A 640 -8.51 19.56 3.30
C VAL A 640 -7.00 19.37 3.30
N ALA A 641 -6.30 20.08 2.41
CA ALA A 641 -4.86 19.93 2.24
C ALA A 641 -4.06 20.38 3.47
N LEU A 642 -4.44 21.49 4.12
CA LEU A 642 -3.73 22.00 5.29
C LEU A 642 -3.78 21.02 6.48
N PRO A 643 -4.95 20.57 6.99
CA PRO A 643 -4.98 19.64 8.11
C PRO A 643 -4.32 18.29 7.77
N ALA A 644 -4.49 17.79 6.54
CA ALA A 644 -3.81 16.58 6.09
C ALA A 644 -2.27 16.75 6.09
N ALA A 645 -1.76 17.86 5.55
CA ALA A 645 -0.32 18.15 5.56
C ALA A 645 0.24 18.27 6.99
N GLN A 646 -0.47 18.98 7.89
CA GLN A 646 -0.05 19.09 9.29
C GLN A 646 0.00 17.72 9.97
N LEU A 647 -1.00 16.87 9.74
CA LEU A 647 -1.08 15.55 10.33
C LEU A 647 0.02 14.61 9.80
N LEU A 648 0.24 14.59 8.48
CA LEU A 648 1.30 13.82 7.83
C LEU A 648 2.70 14.25 8.33
N ALA A 649 2.93 15.56 8.53
CA ALA A 649 4.17 16.06 9.10
C ALA A 649 4.42 15.54 10.52
N TRP A 650 3.38 15.47 11.38
CA TRP A 650 3.51 14.87 12.70
C TRP A 650 3.69 13.35 12.67
N MET A 651 3.14 12.66 11.68
CA MET A 651 3.37 11.21 11.50
C MET A 651 4.83 10.89 11.17
N CYS A 652 5.57 11.81 10.54
CA CYS A 652 7.01 11.65 10.31
C CYS A 652 7.85 11.57 11.59
N ALA A 653 7.29 11.89 12.77
CA ALA A 653 7.99 11.72 14.05
C ALA A 653 8.19 10.25 14.47
N ALA A 654 7.50 9.30 13.82
CA ALA A 654 7.55 7.87 14.13
C ALA A 654 8.95 7.24 13.97
N SER A 655 9.25 6.20 14.77
CA SER A 655 10.45 5.35 14.61
C SER A 655 10.23 4.13 13.73
N GLN A 656 9.01 3.91 13.24
CA GLN A 656 8.72 2.90 12.23
C GLN A 656 9.12 3.47 10.85
N ASN A 657 10.11 2.85 10.20
CA ASN A 657 10.74 3.39 8.98
C ASN A 657 9.77 3.49 7.78
N GLY A 658 8.98 2.45 7.55
CA GLY A 658 7.97 2.40 6.49
C GLY A 658 6.89 3.49 6.63
N LEU A 659 6.34 3.68 7.84
CA LEU A 659 5.39 4.75 8.15
C LEU A 659 6.03 6.12 7.90
N ARG A 660 7.23 6.37 8.44
CA ARG A 660 7.91 7.66 8.28
C ARG A 660 8.16 7.99 6.81
N ALA A 661 8.62 7.02 6.02
CA ALA A 661 8.85 7.18 4.58
C ALA A 661 7.54 7.45 3.83
N ALA A 662 6.50 6.65 4.09
CA ALA A 662 5.18 6.80 3.46
C ALA A 662 4.53 8.15 3.82
N ALA A 663 4.59 8.57 5.10
CA ALA A 663 4.08 9.87 5.54
C ALA A 663 4.84 11.04 4.91
N LEU A 664 6.16 10.94 4.78
CA LEU A 664 7.00 11.96 4.14
C LEU A 664 6.67 12.11 2.65
N ARG A 665 6.50 10.98 1.96
CA ARG A 665 6.05 10.97 0.57
C ARG A 665 4.64 11.56 0.41
N ALA A 666 3.70 11.16 1.25
CA ALA A 666 2.34 11.70 1.29
C ALA A 666 2.35 13.22 1.53
N LEU A 667 3.17 13.71 2.48
CA LEU A 667 3.33 15.14 2.76
C LEU A 667 3.84 15.90 1.53
N THR A 668 4.87 15.36 0.87
CA THR A 668 5.47 15.96 -0.33
C THR A 668 4.43 16.11 -1.44
N ARG A 669 3.64 15.05 -1.70
CA ARG A 669 2.55 15.07 -2.68
C ARG A 669 1.46 16.07 -2.30
N MET A 670 1.08 16.12 -1.03
CA MET A 670 0.04 17.03 -0.54
C MET A 670 0.42 18.50 -0.76
N LEU A 671 1.65 18.90 -0.40
CA LEU A 671 2.13 20.26 -0.62
C LEU A 671 2.31 20.59 -2.10
N ALA A 672 2.74 19.63 -2.92
CA ALA A 672 2.85 19.80 -4.36
C ALA A 672 1.47 19.97 -5.03
N ALA A 673 0.46 19.24 -4.57
CA ALA A 673 -0.90 19.31 -5.08
C ALA A 673 -1.62 20.62 -4.71
N CYS A 674 -1.31 21.20 -3.54
CA CYS A 674 -1.89 22.46 -3.08
C CYS A 674 -0.85 23.41 -2.44
N PRO A 675 0.05 24.04 -3.24
CA PRO A 675 1.09 24.93 -2.73
C PRO A 675 0.55 26.14 -1.94
N ALA A 676 -0.72 26.51 -2.16
CA ALA A 676 -1.41 27.59 -1.46
C ALA A 676 -1.41 27.46 0.08
N VAL A 677 -1.31 26.24 0.63
CA VAL A 677 -1.27 26.05 2.10
C VAL A 677 0.14 26.22 2.69
N MET A 678 1.19 26.21 1.86
CA MET A 678 2.58 26.23 2.36
C MET A 678 2.89 27.42 3.26
N PRO A 679 2.47 28.68 2.97
CA PRO A 679 2.82 29.80 3.83
C PRO A 679 2.30 29.66 5.26
N THR A 680 1.06 29.18 5.43
CA THR A 680 0.45 28.90 6.75
C THR A 680 1.01 27.64 7.39
N PHE A 681 1.29 26.61 6.60
CA PHE A 681 1.90 25.39 7.10
C PHE A 681 3.31 25.63 7.65
N LEU A 682 4.15 26.41 6.95
CA LEU A 682 5.54 26.62 7.34
C LEU A 682 5.72 27.52 8.56
N SER A 683 4.79 28.43 8.83
CA SER A 683 4.87 29.30 10.00
C SER A 683 4.90 28.51 11.32
N ASP A 684 4.24 27.36 11.36
CA ASP A 684 4.17 26.51 12.55
C ASP A 684 5.35 25.52 12.61
N PHE A 685 5.79 24.99 11.46
CA PHE A 685 6.74 23.88 11.41
C PHE A 685 8.22 24.28 11.31
N LEU A 686 8.57 25.46 10.78
CA LEU A 686 9.99 25.85 10.67
C LEU A 686 10.68 26.04 12.03
N GLU A 687 9.90 26.18 13.10
CA GLU A 687 10.36 26.38 14.47
C GLU A 687 10.19 25.14 15.37
N VAL A 688 9.68 24.03 14.82
CA VAL A 688 9.38 22.83 15.60
C VAL A 688 10.64 22.27 16.27
N ASN A 689 10.51 21.82 17.52
CA ASN A 689 11.63 21.29 18.30
C ASN A 689 11.99 19.83 17.97
N ASP A 690 11.29 19.19 17.04
CA ASP A 690 11.55 17.80 16.60
C ASP A 690 12.27 17.79 15.24
N PRO A 691 13.56 17.43 15.18
CA PRO A 691 14.32 17.38 13.94
C PRO A 691 13.79 16.38 12.91
N TYR A 692 13.13 15.29 13.35
CA TYR A 692 12.53 14.32 12.44
C TYR A 692 11.36 14.94 11.65
N VAL A 693 10.60 15.83 12.28
CA VAL A 693 9.48 16.56 11.66
C VAL A 693 10.00 17.70 10.79
N LEU A 694 10.93 18.52 11.30
CA LEU A 694 11.49 19.63 10.53
C LEU A 694 12.22 19.16 9.25
N GLU A 695 12.99 18.08 9.35
CA GLU A 695 13.64 17.47 8.18
C GLU A 695 12.59 17.06 7.14
N ALA A 696 11.53 16.36 7.55
CA ALA A 696 10.47 15.92 6.64
C ALA A 696 9.78 17.10 5.94
N VAL A 697 9.50 18.17 6.70
CA VAL A 697 8.93 19.41 6.18
C VAL A 697 9.83 20.05 5.12
N LEU A 698 11.14 20.16 5.39
CA LEU A 698 12.09 20.75 4.44
C LEU A 698 12.28 19.88 3.20
N ILE A 699 12.29 18.55 3.34
CA ILE A 699 12.33 17.64 2.18
C ILE A 699 11.08 17.85 1.31
N ALA A 700 9.89 17.88 1.92
CA ALA A 700 8.64 18.07 1.20
C ALA A 700 8.60 19.41 0.45
N VAL A 701 8.99 20.50 1.11
CA VAL A 701 9.10 21.82 0.47
C VAL A 701 10.12 21.80 -0.66
N TRP A 702 11.29 21.19 -0.47
CA TRP A 702 12.28 21.06 -1.52
C TRP A 702 11.74 20.30 -2.74
N GLY A 703 10.90 19.28 -2.55
CA GLY A 703 10.14 18.64 -3.63
C GLY A 703 9.32 19.63 -4.44
N VAL A 704 8.49 20.45 -3.78
CA VAL A 704 7.67 21.48 -4.44
C VAL A 704 8.53 22.52 -5.17
N MET A 705 9.63 22.97 -4.55
CA MET A 705 10.53 23.98 -5.12
C MET A 705 11.17 23.55 -6.44
N GLN A 706 11.41 22.25 -6.63
CA GLN A 706 12.07 21.72 -7.82
C GLN A 706 11.17 21.86 -9.06
N GLU A 707 9.87 21.62 -8.94
CA GLU A 707 8.92 21.70 -10.07
C GLU A 707 8.36 23.11 -10.31
N ALA A 708 8.26 23.93 -9.27
CA ALA A 708 7.59 25.22 -9.39
C ALA A 708 8.22 26.13 -10.46
N GLN A 709 7.40 26.63 -11.39
CA GLN A 709 7.77 27.59 -12.44
C GLN A 709 7.66 29.06 -11.97
N GLY A 710 7.73 29.29 -10.66
CA GLY A 710 7.60 30.60 -10.03
C GLY A 710 6.15 30.94 -9.65
N SER A 711 5.88 30.99 -8.35
CA SER A 711 4.59 31.38 -7.76
C SER A 711 4.84 32.20 -6.49
N ALA A 712 3.87 32.99 -6.05
CA ALA A 712 3.98 33.78 -4.82
C ALA A 712 4.17 32.89 -3.59
N GLU A 713 3.52 31.73 -3.56
CA GLU A 713 3.54 30.74 -2.49
C GLU A 713 4.95 30.15 -2.30
N VAL A 714 5.56 29.70 -3.39
CA VAL A 714 6.92 29.14 -3.45
C VAL A 714 7.98 30.20 -3.10
N SER A 715 7.78 31.44 -3.53
CA SER A 715 8.68 32.56 -3.16
C SER A 715 8.58 32.86 -1.67
N SER A 716 7.36 32.91 -1.12
CA SER A 716 7.12 33.08 0.32
C SER A 716 7.70 31.94 1.15
N ALA A 717 7.56 30.68 0.70
CA ALA A 717 8.13 29.53 1.38
C ALA A 717 9.67 29.61 1.44
N ALA A 718 10.32 29.96 0.33
CA ALA A 718 11.78 30.14 0.29
C ALA A 718 12.25 31.30 1.18
N GLU A 719 11.49 32.41 1.21
CA GLU A 719 11.76 33.54 2.10
C GLU A 719 11.65 33.14 3.57
N GLN A 720 10.57 32.44 3.96
CA GLN A 720 10.38 31.93 5.32
C GLN A 720 11.52 30.98 5.74
N VAL A 721 11.91 30.05 4.86
CA VAL A 721 13.05 29.15 5.12
C VAL A 721 14.33 29.95 5.30
N TYR A 722 14.61 30.93 4.44
CA TYR A 722 15.80 31.79 4.57
C TYR A 722 15.79 32.58 5.88
N SER A 723 14.69 33.27 6.18
CA SER A 723 14.59 34.11 7.38
C SER A 723 14.71 33.30 8.66
N THR A 724 14.07 32.14 8.72
CA THR A 724 14.02 31.33 9.95
C THR A 724 15.27 30.49 10.14
N GLN A 725 15.82 29.91 9.07
CA GLN A 725 16.98 29.01 9.17
C GLN A 725 18.32 29.76 9.06
N PHE A 726 18.39 30.87 8.33
CA PHE A 726 19.63 31.61 8.03
C PHE A 726 19.58 33.12 8.33
N GLY A 727 18.51 33.62 8.97
CA GLY A 727 18.37 35.06 9.26
C GLY A 727 19.33 35.61 10.31
N GLY A 728 19.86 34.75 11.19
CA GLY A 728 20.84 35.12 12.23
C GLY A 728 22.29 35.23 11.72
N ASP A 729 23.22 35.33 12.67
CA ASP A 729 24.67 35.29 12.40
C ASP A 729 25.19 33.87 12.05
N THR A 730 24.37 32.86 12.33
CA THR A 730 24.65 31.44 12.06
C THR A 730 23.33 30.72 11.77
N ALA A 731 23.41 29.53 11.18
CA ALA A 731 22.22 28.72 10.92
C ALA A 731 21.54 28.31 12.24
N ARG A 732 20.20 28.44 12.30
CA ARG A 732 19.38 28.19 13.51
C ARG A 732 19.57 26.78 14.06
N HIS A 733 19.40 25.77 13.21
CA HIS A 733 19.53 24.36 13.60
C HIS A 733 20.95 23.85 13.31
N CYS A 734 21.59 23.25 14.31
CA CYS A 734 22.82 22.47 14.14
C CYS A 734 22.48 21.02 13.81
N HIS A 735 22.03 20.76 12.58
CA HIS A 735 21.66 19.41 12.14
C HIS A 735 21.94 19.25 10.64
N LEU A 736 22.61 18.16 10.27
CA LEU A 736 23.29 18.04 8.97
C LEU A 736 22.33 18.13 7.79
N THR A 737 21.28 17.31 7.81
CA THR A 737 20.30 17.19 6.72
C THR A 737 19.34 18.37 6.66
N ILE A 738 18.87 18.89 7.80
CA ILE A 738 18.07 20.12 7.90
C ILE A 738 18.77 21.29 7.21
N ARG A 739 20.06 21.50 7.49
CA ARG A 739 20.85 22.55 6.83
C ARG A 739 20.99 22.31 5.33
N HIS A 740 21.18 21.06 4.93
CA HIS A 740 21.27 20.68 3.53
C HIS A 740 19.97 21.03 2.79
N TYR A 741 18.81 20.52 3.22
CA TYR A 741 17.54 20.79 2.53
C TYR A 741 17.14 22.27 2.59
N ALA A 742 17.32 22.94 3.73
CA ALA A 742 17.07 24.37 3.85
C ALA A 742 17.95 25.19 2.88
N ARG A 743 19.24 24.84 2.77
CA ARG A 743 20.15 25.47 1.81
C ARG A 743 19.70 25.25 0.37
N HIS A 744 19.34 24.02 0.01
CA HIS A 744 18.91 23.70 -1.35
C HIS A 744 17.62 24.42 -1.75
N ILE A 745 16.66 24.59 -0.83
CA ILE A 745 15.46 25.42 -1.06
C ILE A 745 15.87 26.86 -1.45
N VAL A 746 16.78 27.46 -0.69
CA VAL A 746 17.23 28.85 -0.92
C VAL A 746 18.06 28.97 -2.21
N GLU A 747 18.97 28.04 -2.47
CA GLU A 747 19.79 28.04 -3.68
C GLU A 747 18.94 27.88 -4.94
N VAL A 748 17.97 26.97 -4.93
CA VAL A 748 17.03 26.78 -6.05
C VAL A 748 16.14 28.02 -6.25
N ALA A 749 15.62 28.59 -5.17
CA ALA A 749 14.81 29.81 -5.24
C ALA A 749 15.60 30.99 -5.83
N HIS A 750 16.86 31.14 -5.40
CA HIS A 750 17.75 32.17 -5.90
C HIS A 750 18.10 31.96 -7.39
N ALA A 751 18.43 30.73 -7.79
CA ALA A 751 18.73 30.38 -9.18
C ALA A 751 17.54 30.62 -10.12
N LYS A 752 16.31 30.42 -9.64
CA LYS A 752 15.06 30.72 -10.36
C LYS A 752 14.65 32.20 -10.30
N GLY A 753 15.41 33.06 -9.61
CA GLY A 753 15.09 34.49 -9.46
C GLY A 753 13.90 34.79 -8.52
N LEU A 754 13.43 33.81 -7.75
CA LEU A 754 12.29 33.94 -6.84
C LEU A 754 12.67 34.62 -5.52
N LEU A 755 13.95 34.57 -5.16
CA LEU A 755 14.47 35.17 -3.92
C LEU A 755 15.69 36.06 -4.23
N PRO A 756 15.48 37.23 -4.86
CA PRO A 756 16.56 38.16 -5.19
C PRO A 756 17.11 38.84 -3.93
N GLY A 757 18.43 39.06 -3.88
CA GLY A 757 19.08 39.81 -2.81
C GLY A 757 19.50 39.00 -1.56
N VAL A 758 19.40 37.66 -1.60
CA VAL A 758 19.92 36.80 -0.55
C VAL A 758 21.44 36.72 -0.56
N ASP A 759 22.04 36.80 0.63
CA ASP A 759 23.45 36.52 0.84
C ASP A 759 23.69 34.99 0.90
N LEU A 760 24.05 34.40 -0.25
CA LEU A 760 24.36 32.97 -0.35
C LEU A 760 25.55 32.54 0.51
N ALA A 761 26.42 33.46 0.96
CA ALA A 761 27.51 33.11 1.86
C ALA A 761 27.01 32.69 3.25
N LYS A 762 25.85 33.21 3.69
CA LYS A 762 25.19 32.80 4.95
C LYS A 762 24.53 31.43 4.87
N VAL A 763 24.24 30.97 3.65
CA VAL A 763 23.53 29.70 3.37
C VAL A 763 24.52 28.56 3.09
N LYS A 764 25.83 28.84 3.10
CA LYS A 764 26.88 27.85 2.81
C LYS A 764 27.75 27.60 4.04
N PRO A 765 28.17 26.35 4.30
CA PRO A 765 29.11 26.04 5.37
C PRO A 765 30.52 26.64 5.09
N PRO A 766 31.36 26.81 6.11
CA PRO A 766 31.13 26.47 7.52
C PRO A 766 30.24 27.50 8.25
N TYR A 767 29.33 27.01 9.09
CA TYR A 767 28.52 27.83 10.00
C TYR A 767 29.21 27.99 11.37
N ARG A 768 28.70 28.85 12.25
CA ARG A 768 29.27 29.10 13.59
C ARG A 768 28.54 28.28 14.67
N SER A 769 28.59 26.95 14.57
CA SER A 769 27.98 26.06 15.58
C SER A 769 28.85 25.82 16.80
N ALA A 770 28.22 25.53 17.94
CA ALA A 770 28.88 25.15 19.18
C ALA A 770 28.10 24.02 19.87
N LEU A 771 28.83 23.05 20.44
CA LEU A 771 28.28 21.97 21.25
C LEU A 771 29.02 21.87 22.59
N PRO A 772 28.36 21.50 23.70
CA PRO A 772 28.97 21.37 25.01
C PRO A 772 29.75 20.04 25.15
N LEU A 773 30.69 19.78 24.23
CA LEU A 773 31.46 18.52 24.20
C LEU A 773 32.39 18.34 25.41
N ASN A 774 32.70 19.41 26.15
CA ASN A 774 33.50 19.33 27.37
C ASN A 774 32.70 18.81 28.58
N ASP A 775 31.38 18.90 28.52
CA ASP A 775 30.48 18.52 29.62
C ASP A 775 29.95 17.09 29.46
N VAL A 776 30.31 16.41 28.36
CA VAL A 776 29.91 15.03 28.08
C VAL A 776 30.54 14.10 29.13
N PRO A 777 29.74 13.41 29.96
CA PRO A 777 30.28 12.57 31.04
C PRO A 777 31.04 11.36 30.49
N LYS A 778 31.79 10.69 31.38
CA LYS A 778 32.36 9.38 31.06
C LYS A 778 31.27 8.33 30.93
N LYS A 779 31.60 7.18 30.33
CA LYS A 779 30.63 6.11 30.07
C LYS A 779 29.99 5.59 31.37
N GLU A 780 30.78 5.36 32.41
CA GLU A 780 30.31 4.85 33.70
C GLU A 780 29.41 5.87 34.41
N GLU A 781 29.71 7.16 34.26
CA GLU A 781 28.88 8.26 34.77
C GLU A 781 27.57 8.35 34.00
N LEU A 782 27.61 8.20 32.66
CA LEU A 782 26.43 8.15 31.80
C LEU A 782 25.48 7.00 32.17
N GLU A 783 26.01 5.81 32.40
CA GLU A 783 25.22 4.65 32.85
C GLU A 783 24.55 4.91 34.21
N ALA A 784 25.20 5.69 35.09
CA ALA A 784 24.65 6.07 36.40
C ALA A 784 23.62 7.23 36.35
N LEU A 785 23.49 7.96 35.24
CA LEU A 785 22.57 9.10 35.13
C LEU A 785 21.09 8.68 35.07
N LEU A 786 20.79 7.50 34.54
CA LEU A 786 19.42 7.02 34.37
C LEU A 786 19.36 5.49 34.39
N GLU A 787 18.71 4.95 35.42
CA GLU A 787 18.43 3.52 35.51
C GLU A 787 17.27 3.13 34.58
N SER A 788 17.59 2.89 33.31
CA SER A 788 16.64 2.54 32.24
C SER A 788 17.22 1.50 31.31
N LYS A 789 16.48 0.42 31.02
CA LYS A 789 16.97 -0.62 30.09
C LYS A 789 17.15 -0.08 28.68
N GLY A 790 16.20 0.74 28.20
CA GLY A 790 16.28 1.36 26.88
C GLY A 790 17.43 2.36 26.78
N PHE A 791 17.70 3.16 27.83
CA PHE A 791 18.83 4.08 27.86
C PHE A 791 20.18 3.36 27.84
N HIS A 792 20.33 2.27 28.61
CA HIS A 792 21.52 1.43 28.53
C HIS A 792 21.72 0.84 27.13
N ALA A 793 20.64 0.49 26.42
CA ALA A 793 20.72 0.05 25.04
C ALA A 793 21.21 1.16 24.08
N ILE A 794 20.81 2.43 24.31
CA ILE A 794 21.34 3.59 23.59
C ILE A 794 22.85 3.74 23.83
N ILE A 795 23.30 3.72 25.09
CA ILE A 795 24.73 3.83 25.45
C ILE A 795 25.52 2.71 24.78
N HIS A 796 25.10 1.45 24.94
CA HIS A 796 25.77 0.30 24.38
C HIS A 796 25.87 0.39 22.84
N SER A 797 24.78 0.77 22.19
CA SER A 797 24.70 0.91 20.74
C SER A 797 25.61 2.02 20.20
N SER A 798 25.62 3.19 20.84
CA SER A 798 26.40 4.37 20.43
C SER A 798 27.88 4.29 20.78
N THR A 799 28.32 3.40 21.67
CA THR A 799 29.73 3.33 22.11
C THR A 799 30.47 2.07 21.68
N GLN A 800 29.76 0.97 21.43
CA GLN A 800 30.38 -0.37 21.34
C GLN A 800 29.72 -1.30 20.31
N TRP A 801 28.53 -1.00 19.79
CA TRP A 801 27.79 -1.96 18.96
C TRP A 801 27.46 -1.41 17.58
N ASP A 802 26.37 -1.88 16.96
CA ASP A 802 26.08 -1.68 15.54
C ASP A 802 26.10 -0.20 15.11
N PHE A 803 25.58 0.73 15.93
CA PHE A 803 25.60 2.15 15.58
C PHE A 803 27.05 2.67 15.55
N TYR A 804 27.82 2.44 16.62
CA TYR A 804 29.23 2.82 16.67
C TYR A 804 30.06 2.17 15.54
N ARG A 805 29.84 0.88 15.28
CA ARG A 805 30.62 0.08 14.32
C ARG A 805 30.34 0.46 12.87
N TYR A 806 29.07 0.42 12.47
CA TYR A 806 28.69 0.47 11.06
C TYR A 806 28.20 1.86 10.62
N ILE A 807 27.72 2.70 11.55
CA ILE A 807 27.25 4.06 11.22
C ILE A 807 28.34 5.10 11.48
N MET A 808 29.04 5.00 12.61
CA MET A 808 30.11 5.95 12.96
C MET A 808 31.50 5.53 12.46
N GLY A 809 31.64 4.32 11.89
CA GLY A 809 32.92 3.83 11.37
C GLY A 809 33.86 3.21 12.41
N GLY A 810 33.36 2.87 13.60
CA GLY A 810 34.18 2.39 14.72
C GLY A 810 34.84 1.02 14.54
N ASN A 811 34.57 0.27 13.46
CA ASN A 811 35.22 -1.02 13.18
C ASN A 811 36.21 -0.98 12.00
N SER A 812 36.36 0.16 11.33
CA SER A 812 37.14 0.29 10.10
C SER A 812 38.15 1.43 10.24
N PRO A 813 39.45 1.15 10.45
CA PRO A 813 40.48 2.18 10.64
C PRO A 813 40.50 3.17 9.47
N GLY A 814 40.22 4.44 9.73
CA GLY A 814 40.17 5.50 8.71
C GLY A 814 38.80 5.74 8.06
N SER A 815 37.76 4.98 8.42
CA SER A 815 36.41 5.20 7.87
C SER A 815 35.73 6.46 8.39
N PHE A 816 36.15 7.01 9.54
CA PHE A 816 35.66 8.30 10.01
C PHE A 816 36.43 9.45 9.34
N GLU A 817 35.70 10.32 8.65
CA GLU A 817 36.29 11.25 7.66
C GLU A 817 36.81 12.54 8.29
N PHE A 818 36.65 12.76 9.60
CA PHE A 818 37.08 13.99 10.27
C PHE A 818 38.41 13.83 11.00
N SER A 819 39.32 14.77 10.78
CA SER A 819 40.57 14.84 11.54
C SER A 819 40.38 15.45 12.93
N CYS A 820 41.35 15.26 13.82
CA CYS A 820 41.37 15.90 15.13
C CYS A 820 41.60 17.42 15.09
N ALA A 821 42.11 17.94 13.96
CA ALA A 821 42.52 19.33 13.81
C ALA A 821 41.31 20.25 13.52
N PRO A 822 41.18 21.37 14.26
CA PRO A 822 40.11 22.33 14.00
C PRO A 822 40.37 23.12 12.70
N LEU A 823 39.29 23.56 12.04
CA LEU A 823 39.38 24.42 10.87
C LEU A 823 40.00 25.79 11.21
N PRO A 824 40.67 26.45 10.25
CA PRO A 824 41.15 27.82 10.43
C PRO A 824 40.00 28.77 10.81
N GLY A 825 40.11 29.43 11.97
CA GLY A 825 39.08 30.33 12.51
C GLY A 825 38.06 29.69 13.44
N SER A 826 38.08 28.36 13.60
CA SER A 826 37.31 27.66 14.63
C SER A 826 37.83 28.00 16.03
N LYS A 827 36.92 28.08 17.00
CA LYS A 827 37.25 28.25 18.43
C LYS A 827 37.35 26.92 19.19
N GLN A 828 37.16 25.79 18.49
CA GLN A 828 37.18 24.46 19.10
C GLN A 828 38.62 23.98 19.30
N PRO A 829 38.90 23.24 20.40
CA PRO A 829 40.20 22.65 20.62
C PRO A 829 40.45 21.47 19.68
N GLU A 830 41.71 21.08 19.52
CA GLU A 830 42.07 19.80 18.94
C GLU A 830 41.49 18.65 19.79
N ARG A 831 40.88 17.65 19.14
CA ARG A 831 40.27 16.49 19.82
C ARG A 831 40.73 15.19 19.15
N ALA A 832 41.89 14.71 19.58
CA ALA A 832 42.52 13.50 19.04
C ALA A 832 41.83 12.22 19.54
N PHE A 833 41.73 11.22 18.67
CA PHE A 833 41.18 9.91 19.00
C PHE A 833 41.93 9.24 20.16
N ILE A 834 41.19 8.92 21.24
CA ILE A 834 41.72 8.31 22.46
C ILE A 834 41.55 6.79 22.39
N LYS A 835 42.64 6.08 22.06
CA LYS A 835 42.64 4.62 21.90
C LYS A 835 42.10 3.87 23.13
N SER A 836 42.51 4.28 24.33
CA SER A 836 42.11 3.62 25.58
C SER A 836 40.62 3.74 25.90
N GLU A 837 39.89 4.62 25.20
CA GLU A 837 38.45 4.80 25.37
C GLU A 837 37.63 4.08 24.28
N SER A 838 38.28 3.48 23.27
CA SER A 838 37.62 2.68 22.25
C SER A 838 37.68 1.20 22.60
N PHE A 839 36.56 0.49 22.43
CA PHE A 839 36.47 -0.94 22.72
C PHE A 839 36.82 -1.83 21.52
N ILE A 840 36.94 -1.26 20.30
CA ILE A 840 36.96 -2.02 19.04
C ILE A 840 38.04 -1.52 18.06
N SER A 841 38.54 -0.28 18.19
CA SER A 841 39.44 0.33 17.18
C SER A 841 40.83 0.70 17.70
N ASP A 842 41.55 -0.29 18.24
CA ASP A 842 42.93 -0.12 18.73
C ASP A 842 43.93 0.32 17.63
N ASN A 843 43.61 0.02 16.36
CA ASN A 843 44.44 0.31 15.19
C ASN A 843 44.12 1.64 14.48
N SER A 844 43.17 2.44 15.00
CA SER A 844 42.85 3.76 14.42
C SER A 844 43.97 4.79 14.64
N SER A 845 44.11 5.71 13.70
CA SER A 845 45.07 6.82 13.78
C SER A 845 44.64 7.85 14.83
N THR A 846 45.58 8.35 15.63
CA THR A 846 45.32 9.47 16.56
C THR A 846 45.06 10.79 15.86
N ALA A 847 45.27 10.86 14.53
CA ALA A 847 44.98 12.03 13.70
C ALA A 847 43.49 12.19 13.35
N VAL A 848 42.65 11.22 13.73
CA VAL A 848 41.18 11.25 13.56
C VAL A 848 40.54 11.90 14.78
N PHE A 849 39.36 12.51 14.60
CA PHE A 849 38.58 13.07 15.70
C PHE A 849 38.18 12.01 16.73
N ASP A 850 38.00 12.42 17.99
CA ASP A 850 37.61 11.55 19.10
C ASP A 850 36.23 10.89 18.92
N LEU A 851 36.25 9.70 18.33
CA LEU A 851 35.08 8.89 18.08
C LEU A 851 34.43 8.37 19.37
N ALA A 852 35.20 8.14 20.44
CA ALA A 852 34.64 7.70 21.72
C ALA A 852 33.80 8.82 22.36
N LEU A 853 34.32 10.06 22.32
CA LEU A 853 33.57 11.25 22.70
C LEU A 853 32.32 11.44 21.83
N ALA A 854 32.43 11.22 20.52
CA ALA A 854 31.28 11.27 19.61
C ALA A 854 30.16 10.31 20.04
N GLY A 855 30.50 9.04 20.33
CA GLY A 855 29.55 8.04 20.79
C GLY A 855 28.88 8.41 22.13
N ARG A 856 29.65 8.94 23.09
CA ARG A 856 29.12 9.42 24.38
C ARG A 856 28.22 10.63 24.22
N PHE A 857 28.58 11.59 23.37
CA PHE A 857 27.73 12.75 23.08
C PHE A 857 26.38 12.32 22.51
N VAL A 858 26.36 11.39 21.54
CA VAL A 858 25.12 10.90 20.95
C VAL A 858 24.20 10.26 22.00
N ALA A 859 24.75 9.46 22.91
CA ALA A 859 23.95 8.88 23.99
C ALA A 859 23.47 9.94 25.00
N TRP A 860 24.36 10.84 25.42
CA TRP A 860 24.05 11.91 26.37
C TRP A 860 22.98 12.88 25.85
N ASN A 861 23.04 13.23 24.56
CA ASN A 861 22.08 14.10 23.90
C ASN A 861 20.66 13.50 23.86
N ALA A 862 20.49 12.19 24.05
CA ALA A 862 19.14 11.62 24.17
C ALA A 862 18.40 12.16 25.41
N LEU A 863 19.13 12.46 26.49
CA LEU A 863 18.55 13.04 27.71
C LEU A 863 18.07 14.48 27.51
N SER A 864 18.85 15.31 26.79
CA SER A 864 18.45 16.69 26.48
C SER A 864 17.24 16.77 25.55
N LEU A 865 17.03 15.74 24.72
CA LEU A 865 15.83 15.57 23.89
C LEU A 865 14.61 15.08 24.68
N GLY A 866 14.77 14.71 25.95
CA GLY A 866 13.67 14.31 26.85
C GLY A 866 13.43 12.81 26.98
N TYR A 867 14.42 11.97 26.66
CA TYR A 867 14.35 10.53 26.90
C TYR A 867 14.30 10.22 28.40
N THR A 868 13.33 9.40 28.84
CA THR A 868 13.29 8.81 30.20
C THR A 868 12.84 7.35 30.14
N GLY A 869 13.21 6.56 31.16
CA GLY A 869 12.77 5.16 31.27
C GLY A 869 11.25 5.04 31.39
N GLU A 870 10.61 5.91 32.17
CA GLU A 870 9.15 5.96 32.35
C GLU A 870 8.39 6.11 31.03
N ARG A 871 8.90 6.95 30.11
CA ARG A 871 8.25 7.18 28.83
C ARG A 871 8.41 6.02 27.86
N PHE A 872 9.57 5.35 27.88
CA PHE A 872 10.02 4.59 26.72
C PHE A 872 10.52 3.17 26.99
N ASP A 873 10.82 2.75 28.22
CA ASP A 873 11.34 1.40 28.47
C ASP A 873 10.37 0.31 28.03
N GLU A 874 9.06 0.51 28.24
CA GLU A 874 8.03 -0.43 27.78
C GLU A 874 8.05 -0.60 26.26
N PHE A 875 8.18 0.50 25.50
CA PHE A 875 8.25 0.46 24.04
C PHE A 875 9.60 -0.11 23.54
N ASP A 876 10.71 0.38 24.08
CA ASP A 876 12.08 0.01 23.66
C ASP A 876 12.46 -1.43 24.00
N THR A 877 11.77 -2.06 24.95
CA THR A 877 11.99 -3.45 25.37
C THR A 877 10.79 -4.36 25.14
N GLY A 878 9.69 -3.81 24.61
CA GLY A 878 8.43 -4.50 24.43
C GLY A 878 8.32 -5.29 23.13
N TYR A 879 7.14 -5.87 22.96
CA TYR A 879 6.77 -6.74 21.84
C TYR A 879 6.99 -6.08 20.47
N GLU A 880 6.57 -4.82 20.32
CA GLU A 880 6.63 -4.03 19.08
C GLU A 880 8.04 -3.98 18.46
N THR A 881 9.09 -3.97 19.30
CA THR A 881 10.48 -3.87 18.85
C THR A 881 11.21 -5.21 18.85
N ALA A 882 10.59 -6.28 19.34
CA ALA A 882 11.19 -7.61 19.55
C ALA A 882 10.89 -8.62 18.43
N GLU A 883 9.78 -8.48 17.71
CA GLU A 883 9.31 -9.52 16.77
C GLU A 883 9.98 -9.53 15.40
N TYR A 884 10.44 -8.39 14.90
CA TYR A 884 10.94 -8.28 13.52
C TYR A 884 12.47 -8.20 13.49
N GLY A 885 13.10 -9.29 13.04
CA GLY A 885 14.54 -9.39 12.86
C GLY A 885 15.09 -8.38 11.82
N ARG A 886 16.42 -8.27 11.74
CA ARG A 886 17.17 -7.30 10.90
C ARG A 886 16.84 -7.30 9.38
N SER A 887 16.05 -8.26 8.89
CA SER A 887 15.76 -8.48 7.47
C SER A 887 14.35 -8.07 7.04
N ALA A 888 13.53 -7.52 7.94
CA ALA A 888 12.15 -7.12 7.66
C ALA A 888 12.04 -5.58 7.56
N ASP A 889 12.74 -4.96 6.61
CA ASP A 889 12.92 -3.49 6.56
C ASP A 889 11.60 -2.68 6.54
N GLU A 890 10.53 -3.17 5.91
CA GLU A 890 9.26 -2.43 5.81
C GLU A 890 8.35 -2.57 7.04
N ARG A 891 8.47 -3.68 7.80
CA ARG A 891 7.64 -3.98 8.98
C ARG A 891 8.38 -3.75 10.31
N ARG A 892 9.66 -3.42 10.26
CA ARG A 892 10.48 -3.25 11.45
C ARG A 892 10.17 -1.94 12.16
N THR A 893 9.68 -2.05 13.38
CA THR A 893 9.62 -0.94 14.33
C THR A 893 10.95 -0.84 15.06
N GLU A 894 11.69 0.25 14.84
CA GLU A 894 12.88 0.53 15.62
C GLU A 894 12.50 1.06 17.00
N ARG A 895 13.33 0.73 17.99
CA ARG A 895 13.33 1.38 19.30
C ARG A 895 13.28 2.90 19.14
N ILE A 896 12.47 3.59 19.96
CA ILE A 896 12.43 5.04 19.93
C ILE A 896 13.82 5.62 20.23
N GLY A 897 14.61 4.97 21.09
CA GLY A 897 16.00 5.35 21.35
C GLY A 897 16.88 5.46 20.09
N LYS A 898 16.58 4.72 19.01
CA LYS A 898 17.31 4.80 17.73
C LYS A 898 17.08 6.15 17.02
N LYS A 899 15.87 6.72 17.09
CA LYS A 899 15.57 8.08 16.60
C LYS A 899 16.48 9.11 17.28
N TYR A 900 16.64 9.00 18.60
CA TYR A 900 17.44 9.93 19.40
C TYR A 900 18.94 9.82 19.05
N GLN A 901 19.42 8.60 18.77
CA GLN A 901 20.78 8.37 18.26
C GLN A 901 21.02 9.05 16.91
N TRP A 902 20.07 8.94 15.96
CA TRP A 902 20.18 9.61 14.66
C TRP A 902 20.17 11.13 14.77
N ILE A 903 19.27 11.70 15.59
CA ILE A 903 19.24 13.13 15.86
C ILE A 903 20.57 13.60 16.45
N GLY A 904 21.09 12.90 17.46
CA GLY A 904 22.38 13.22 18.07
C GLY A 904 23.55 13.13 17.08
N TRP A 905 23.54 12.11 16.22
CA TRP A 905 24.58 11.88 15.23
C TRP A 905 24.61 12.98 14.15
N TYR A 906 23.47 13.31 13.56
CA TYR A 906 23.38 14.40 12.57
C TYR A 906 23.61 15.78 13.19
N THR A 907 23.34 15.95 14.48
CA THR A 907 23.73 17.15 15.23
C THR A 907 25.25 17.26 15.32
N LEU A 908 25.92 16.17 15.68
CA LEU A 908 27.38 16.14 15.79
C LEU A 908 28.06 16.31 14.43
N LEU A 909 27.61 15.61 13.39
CA LEU A 909 28.19 15.75 12.04
C LEU A 909 28.10 17.19 11.54
N ALA A 910 26.96 17.87 11.73
CA ALA A 910 26.82 19.28 11.38
C ALA A 910 27.86 20.15 12.10
N PHE A 911 28.05 19.92 13.40
CA PHE A 911 29.06 20.61 14.19
C PHE A 911 30.48 20.33 13.68
N LEU A 912 30.79 19.09 13.29
CA LEU A 912 32.11 18.73 12.76
C LEU A 912 32.40 19.41 11.43
N THR A 913 31.41 19.45 10.51
CA THR A 913 31.56 20.14 9.21
C THR A 913 31.85 21.64 9.33
N ASP A 914 31.49 22.25 10.47
CA ASP A 914 31.72 23.66 10.76
C ASP A 914 33.07 23.92 11.43
N ASN A 915 33.63 22.92 12.13
CA ASN A 915 34.68 23.16 13.10
C ASN A 915 35.96 22.33 12.89
N TYR A 916 35.94 21.24 12.12
CA TYR A 916 37.06 20.29 11.97
C TYR A 916 37.36 19.97 10.49
N GLU A 917 38.62 19.65 10.17
CA GLU A 917 39.00 19.32 8.79
C GLU A 917 38.37 17.99 8.32
N LEU A 918 37.65 18.04 7.19
CA LEU A 918 37.19 16.84 6.46
C LEU A 918 38.36 16.25 5.67
N ARG A 919 38.83 15.07 6.03
CA ARG A 919 39.93 14.35 5.40
C ARG A 919 39.61 12.85 5.30
N PRO A 920 38.93 12.41 4.22
CA PRO A 920 38.67 11.00 3.98
C PRO A 920 39.96 10.19 3.84
N TYR A 921 39.98 8.91 4.25
CA TYR A 921 41.20 8.09 4.22
C TYR A 921 41.84 7.93 2.82
N TRP A 922 41.03 7.99 1.76
CA TRP A 922 41.48 7.86 0.38
C TRP A 922 42.09 9.16 -0.18
N ASN A 923 41.96 10.28 0.54
CA ASN A 923 42.52 11.58 0.13
C ASN A 923 43.45 12.16 1.20
N LYS A 924 44.68 12.48 0.79
CA LYS A 924 45.68 13.07 1.70
C LYS A 924 45.41 14.55 2.01
N ALA A 925 44.69 15.25 1.14
CA ALA A 925 44.35 16.66 1.33
C ALA A 925 43.03 16.83 2.08
N ALA A 926 42.92 17.91 2.88
CA ALA A 926 41.63 18.29 3.45
C ALA A 926 40.68 18.73 2.32
N LEU A 927 39.46 18.21 2.35
CA LEU A 927 38.39 18.58 1.43
C LEU A 927 37.57 19.72 2.00
N LYS A 928 37.05 20.56 1.12
CA LYS A 928 35.99 21.51 1.49
C LYS A 928 34.67 20.75 1.57
N TYR A 929 33.94 20.94 2.67
CA TYR A 929 32.60 20.38 2.80
C TYR A 929 31.62 21.11 1.88
N GLU A 930 30.93 20.36 1.02
CA GLU A 930 29.94 20.84 0.06
C GLU A 930 28.54 20.29 0.32
N GLY A 931 28.43 19.08 0.90
CA GLY A 931 27.16 18.48 1.26
C GLY A 931 27.26 17.06 1.84
N PRO A 932 26.16 16.50 2.37
CA PRO A 932 26.15 15.22 3.09
C PRO A 932 26.60 14.00 2.28
N GLY A 933 26.54 14.05 0.94
CA GLY A 933 27.03 12.96 0.08
C GLY A 933 28.54 12.70 0.23
N GLN A 934 29.32 13.68 0.67
CA GLN A 934 30.75 13.48 1.02
C GLN A 934 30.94 12.66 2.30
N LEU A 935 29.87 12.44 3.07
CA LEU A 935 29.89 11.75 4.36
C LEU A 935 29.13 10.41 4.34
N ASN A 936 28.85 9.88 3.15
CA ASN A 936 28.02 8.68 2.95
C ASN A 936 26.66 8.76 3.67
N VAL A 937 26.11 9.97 3.81
CA VAL A 937 24.77 10.17 4.37
C VAL A 937 23.74 10.00 3.27
N HIS A 938 22.86 9.03 3.42
CA HIS A 938 21.74 8.84 2.52
C HIS A 938 20.76 10.02 2.61
N LEU A 939 20.46 10.60 1.46
CA LEU A 939 19.52 11.70 1.32
C LEU A 939 18.27 11.21 0.59
N PHE A 940 17.12 11.74 1.00
CA PHE A 940 15.88 11.53 0.27
C PHE A 940 15.86 12.44 -0.94
N ASP A 941 15.45 11.90 -2.09
CA ASP A 941 15.19 12.68 -3.31
C ASP A 941 13.68 12.82 -3.51
N PRO A 942 13.04 13.90 -3.02
CA PRO A 942 11.60 14.08 -3.07
C PRO A 942 11.08 14.26 -4.49
N ALA A 943 11.95 14.53 -5.46
CA ALA A 943 11.58 14.65 -6.86
C ALA A 943 11.03 13.32 -7.42
N ARG A 944 11.39 12.19 -6.79
CA ARG A 944 10.89 10.84 -7.11
C ARG A 944 9.47 10.57 -6.59
N TRP A 945 8.97 11.41 -5.68
CA TRP A 945 7.66 11.24 -5.04
C TRP A 945 6.55 12.09 -5.64
N LEU A 946 6.89 13.05 -6.49
CA LEU A 946 5.94 14.00 -7.08
C LEU A 946 5.01 13.35 -8.12
N HIS A 947 5.31 12.13 -8.52
CA HIS A 947 4.52 11.36 -9.47
C HIS A 947 3.39 10.63 -8.74
N SER A 948 2.47 10.01 -9.48
CA SER A 948 1.47 9.12 -8.89
C SER A 948 1.91 7.65 -8.93
N PRO A 949 2.21 7.01 -7.78
CA PRO A 949 2.30 5.56 -7.75
C PRO A 949 1.52 5.02 -6.56
N ARG A 950 0.29 4.56 -6.73
CA ARG A 950 -0.04 3.39 -5.92
C ARG A 950 0.90 2.30 -6.43
N ARG A 951 1.85 1.85 -5.60
CA ARG A 951 2.41 0.50 -5.75
C ARG A 951 1.24 -0.41 -5.40
N SER A 952 0.36 -0.66 -6.35
CA SER A 952 -0.52 -1.81 -6.21
C SER A 952 0.42 -2.99 -5.99
N GLY A 953 0.21 -3.77 -4.93
CA GLY A 953 0.87 -5.07 -4.79
C GLY A 953 0.62 -6.02 -5.97
N VAL A 954 -0.19 -5.58 -6.95
CA VAL A 954 -0.35 -6.15 -8.29
C VAL A 954 0.93 -5.90 -9.10
N ASP A 955 1.76 -6.93 -9.15
CA ASP A 955 2.88 -7.22 -10.06
C ASP A 955 3.53 -6.04 -10.81
N ASN A 956 4.75 -5.68 -10.37
CA ASN A 956 5.77 -4.99 -11.18
C ASN A 956 6.01 -5.64 -12.57
N GLU A 957 5.47 -6.82 -12.82
CA GLU A 957 5.60 -7.56 -14.08
C GLU A 957 4.55 -7.21 -15.15
N SER A 958 3.48 -6.48 -14.84
CA SER A 958 2.45 -6.17 -15.85
C SER A 958 3.00 -5.40 -17.06
N SER A 959 3.95 -4.48 -16.83
CA SER A 959 4.68 -3.75 -17.88
C SER A 959 5.67 -4.62 -18.68
N TRP A 960 6.09 -5.74 -18.08
CA TRP A 960 6.99 -6.73 -18.65
C TRP A 960 6.27 -7.97 -19.22
N SER A 961 4.93 -8.00 -19.16
CA SER A 961 4.11 -9.08 -19.68
C SER A 961 4.16 -9.13 -21.22
N LEU A 962 4.64 -10.25 -21.76
CA LEU A 962 4.67 -10.50 -23.20
C LEU A 962 3.82 -11.73 -23.51
N SER A 963 2.94 -11.63 -24.50
CA SER A 963 2.18 -12.78 -25.02
C SER A 963 3.07 -13.85 -25.65
N THR A 964 4.32 -13.51 -25.96
CA THR A 964 5.33 -14.39 -26.54
C THR A 964 6.26 -15.03 -25.51
N LEU A 965 6.02 -14.84 -24.19
CA LEU A 965 6.77 -15.55 -23.16
C LEU A 965 6.60 -17.07 -23.33
N PRO A 966 7.71 -17.84 -23.33
CA PRO A 966 7.63 -19.29 -23.47
C PRO A 966 7.13 -19.95 -22.18
N GLN A 967 6.59 -21.16 -22.30
CA GLN A 967 6.30 -21.98 -21.14
C GLN A 967 7.60 -22.38 -20.43
N TRP A 968 7.62 -22.28 -19.10
CA TRP A 968 8.78 -22.63 -18.27
C TRP A 968 8.98 -24.15 -18.15
N PRO A 969 10.23 -24.65 -18.09
CA PRO A 969 10.50 -26.07 -17.94
C PRO A 969 10.22 -26.54 -16.51
N ARG A 970 9.94 -27.83 -16.31
CA ARG A 970 9.94 -28.42 -14.96
C ARG A 970 11.38 -28.65 -14.47
N PRO A 971 11.57 -28.83 -13.15
CA PRO A 971 12.85 -29.21 -12.51
C PRO A 971 13.34 -30.64 -12.84
N GLU A 972 13.25 -31.04 -14.10
CA GLU A 972 13.76 -32.29 -14.67
C GLU A 972 14.78 -31.98 -15.75
N LEU A 973 15.95 -32.62 -15.68
CA LEU A 973 17.08 -32.28 -16.55
C LEU A 973 16.75 -32.44 -18.04
N GLU A 974 15.98 -33.46 -18.42
CA GLU A 974 15.60 -33.69 -19.83
C GLU A 974 14.60 -32.64 -20.33
N GLU A 975 13.66 -32.19 -19.50
CA GLU A 975 12.77 -31.09 -19.85
C GLU A 975 13.54 -29.78 -19.98
N MET A 976 14.45 -29.49 -19.05
CA MET A 976 15.33 -28.32 -19.11
C MET A 976 16.18 -28.32 -20.39
N LYS A 977 16.75 -29.47 -20.77
CA LYS A 977 17.51 -29.63 -22.03
C LYS A 977 16.62 -29.42 -23.25
N SER A 978 15.42 -29.97 -23.28
CA SER A 978 14.47 -29.76 -24.39
C SER A 978 14.12 -28.27 -24.54
N TRP A 979 13.88 -27.60 -23.42
CA TRP A 979 13.57 -26.18 -23.36
C TRP A 979 14.72 -25.29 -23.87
N ILE A 980 15.98 -25.56 -23.48
CA ILE A 980 17.12 -24.77 -23.95
C ILE A 980 17.42 -24.98 -25.44
N LEU A 981 17.09 -26.15 -26.01
CA LEU A 981 17.33 -26.45 -27.42
C LEU A 981 16.20 -25.95 -28.33
N SER A 982 14.99 -25.83 -27.80
CA SER A 982 13.83 -25.39 -28.57
C SER A 982 13.97 -23.93 -29.03
N ARG A 983 13.82 -23.71 -30.34
CA ARG A 983 13.66 -22.37 -30.93
C ARG A 983 12.29 -21.77 -30.67
N ALA A 984 11.26 -22.59 -30.50
CA ALA A 984 9.92 -22.12 -30.15
C ALA A 984 9.86 -21.51 -28.74
N CYS A 985 10.89 -21.74 -27.92
CA CYS A 985 11.04 -21.15 -26.61
C CYS A 985 11.93 -19.88 -26.61
N ASP A 986 12.47 -19.45 -27.76
CA ASP A 986 13.31 -18.25 -27.86
C ASP A 986 12.42 -17.00 -27.78
N LEU A 987 12.79 -16.04 -26.92
CA LEU A 987 12.10 -14.75 -26.81
C LEU A 987 12.80 -13.72 -27.72
N PRO A 988 12.15 -13.20 -28.78
CA PRO A 988 12.79 -12.25 -29.67
C PRO A 988 13.10 -10.90 -28.98
N PRO A 989 14.29 -10.31 -29.16
CA PRO A 989 14.61 -9.01 -28.56
C PRO A 989 13.75 -7.85 -29.10
N THR A 990 13.20 -8.00 -30.32
CA THR A 990 12.23 -7.04 -30.86
C THR A 990 10.94 -6.99 -30.06
N ASP A 991 10.49 -8.11 -29.50
CA ASP A 991 9.29 -8.17 -28.66
C ASP A 991 9.54 -7.47 -27.32
N VAL A 992 10.79 -7.49 -26.83
CA VAL A 992 11.23 -6.72 -25.65
C VAL A 992 11.31 -5.23 -25.94
N LEU A 993 11.66 -4.81 -27.15
CA LEU A 993 11.66 -3.38 -27.54
C LEU A 993 10.25 -2.81 -27.74
N LEU A 994 9.33 -3.61 -28.29
CA LEU A 994 7.95 -3.20 -28.54
C LEU A 994 7.14 -3.23 -27.25
N LEU A 995 6.30 -2.21 -27.03
CA LEU A 995 5.40 -2.18 -25.89
C LEU A 995 4.16 -3.06 -26.13
N THR A 996 3.81 -3.89 -25.14
CA THR A 996 2.64 -4.80 -25.17
C THR A 996 1.53 -4.42 -24.19
N SER A 997 1.74 -3.41 -23.33
CA SER A 997 0.87 -3.03 -22.20
C SER A 997 0.46 -1.54 -22.20
N SER A 998 -0.48 -1.16 -21.34
CA SER A 998 -1.03 0.21 -21.23
C SER A 998 -0.02 1.20 -20.66
N ILE A 999 0.23 2.31 -21.37
CA ILE A 999 0.97 3.48 -20.86
C ILE A 999 0.05 4.44 -20.09
N PRO A 1000 0.61 5.34 -19.26
CA PRO A 1000 -0.18 6.37 -18.58
C PRO A 1000 -0.81 7.31 -19.61
N GLU A 1001 -2.09 7.69 -19.39
CA GLU A 1001 -2.81 8.59 -20.29
C GLU A 1001 -2.09 9.93 -20.47
N ALA A 1002 -1.46 10.45 -19.41
CA ALA A 1002 -0.69 11.70 -19.43
C ALA A 1002 0.51 11.69 -20.40
N TRP A 1003 1.00 10.51 -20.82
CA TRP A 1003 2.08 10.39 -21.80
C TRP A 1003 1.60 10.65 -23.23
N GLY A 1004 0.29 10.51 -23.47
CA GLY A 1004 -0.35 10.70 -24.76
C GLY A 1004 -0.20 9.51 -25.71
N GLU A 1005 -0.98 9.53 -26.80
CA GLU A 1005 -1.08 8.43 -27.75
C GLU A 1005 0.21 8.15 -28.55
N GLY A 1006 0.37 6.91 -29.00
CA GLY A 1006 1.30 6.54 -30.08
C GLY A 1006 2.14 5.33 -29.75
N PRO A 1007 2.86 4.74 -30.72
CA PRO A 1007 3.78 3.67 -30.38
C PRO A 1007 4.87 4.22 -29.45
N TRP A 1008 4.98 3.59 -28.28
CA TRP A 1008 6.06 3.77 -27.34
C TRP A 1008 6.97 2.54 -27.41
N LEU A 1009 8.27 2.77 -27.36
CA LEU A 1009 9.30 1.73 -27.36
C LEU A 1009 9.98 1.69 -26.01
N ARG A 1010 10.35 0.49 -25.55
CA ARG A 1010 11.32 0.30 -24.46
C ARG A 1010 12.72 0.55 -25.01
N VAL A 1011 13.09 1.82 -25.18
CA VAL A 1011 14.34 2.23 -25.85
C VAL A 1011 15.60 1.77 -25.10
N ALA A 1012 15.50 1.60 -23.78
CA ALA A 1012 16.44 0.84 -22.99
C ALA A 1012 15.66 -0.12 -22.12
N ALA A 1013 16.14 -1.35 -21.94
CA ALA A 1013 15.43 -2.37 -21.16
C ALA A 1013 16.41 -3.35 -20.55
N GLU A 1014 16.27 -3.62 -19.27
CA GLU A 1014 16.91 -4.76 -18.63
C GLU A 1014 15.91 -5.47 -17.72
N HIS A 1015 15.67 -6.75 -18.00
CA HIS A 1015 14.70 -7.51 -17.23
C HIS A 1015 15.01 -8.99 -17.18
N ILE A 1016 14.65 -9.62 -16.06
CA ILE A 1016 14.74 -11.06 -15.83
C ILE A 1016 13.31 -11.57 -15.63
N TRP A 1017 12.80 -12.29 -16.63
CA TRP A 1017 11.63 -13.14 -16.41
C TRP A 1017 12.12 -14.41 -15.73
N SER A 1018 11.48 -14.83 -14.64
CA SER A 1018 11.89 -16.05 -13.95
C SER A 1018 10.69 -16.89 -13.51
N SER A 1019 10.90 -18.20 -13.49
CA SER A 1019 10.00 -19.13 -12.83
C SER A 1019 10.77 -19.89 -11.77
N LYS A 1020 10.26 -19.77 -10.55
CA LYS A 1020 10.66 -20.58 -9.39
C LYS A 1020 9.62 -21.66 -9.08
N TYR A 1021 8.63 -21.82 -9.97
CA TYR A 1021 7.50 -22.72 -9.76
C TYR A 1021 7.97 -24.19 -9.81
N ALA A 1022 8.34 -24.71 -8.64
CA ALA A 1022 8.79 -26.08 -8.42
C ALA A 1022 8.21 -26.59 -7.09
N PRO A 1023 6.86 -26.70 -7.00
CA PRO A 1023 6.20 -26.96 -5.74
C PRO A 1023 6.69 -28.28 -5.14
N GLY A 1024 7.03 -28.25 -3.85
CA GLY A 1024 7.59 -29.36 -3.08
C GLY A 1024 9.10 -29.59 -3.25
N TYR A 1025 9.85 -28.84 -4.08
CA TYR A 1025 11.29 -29.08 -4.24
C TYR A 1025 12.14 -28.59 -3.04
N TRP A 1026 11.59 -27.72 -2.18
CA TRP A 1026 12.26 -27.22 -0.97
C TRP A 1026 12.74 -28.34 -0.03
N ALA A 1027 12.05 -29.49 0.01
CA ALA A 1027 12.45 -30.65 0.81
C ALA A 1027 13.70 -31.37 0.29
N ARG A 1028 14.03 -31.25 -1.01
CA ARG A 1028 15.28 -31.79 -1.57
C ARG A 1028 16.49 -30.90 -1.28
N ARG A 1029 16.27 -29.75 -0.63
CA ARG A 1029 17.29 -28.68 -0.50
C ARG A 1029 17.86 -28.28 -1.86
N GLN A 1030 17.02 -28.38 -2.88
CA GLN A 1030 17.28 -27.92 -4.24
C GLN A 1030 16.41 -26.70 -4.49
N ARG A 1031 17.03 -25.62 -4.96
CA ARG A 1031 16.30 -24.43 -5.41
C ARG A 1031 16.30 -24.42 -6.93
N PHE A 1032 15.24 -24.96 -7.52
CA PHE A 1032 15.03 -24.84 -8.95
C PHE A 1032 14.89 -23.36 -9.31
N HIS A 1033 15.50 -22.99 -10.42
CA HIS A 1033 15.39 -21.65 -10.98
C HIS A 1033 15.50 -21.75 -12.49
N ALA A 1034 14.52 -21.21 -13.20
CA ALA A 1034 14.61 -20.97 -14.63
C ALA A 1034 14.39 -19.49 -14.90
N ASP A 1035 15.20 -18.90 -15.79
CA ASP A 1035 15.04 -17.51 -16.17
C ASP A 1035 15.40 -17.24 -17.64
N ILE A 1036 14.88 -16.11 -18.11
CA ILE A 1036 15.27 -15.45 -19.34
C ILE A 1036 15.63 -14.03 -18.93
N TRP A 1037 16.86 -13.63 -19.20
CA TRP A 1037 17.35 -12.27 -19.00
C TRP A 1037 17.63 -11.63 -20.35
N TRP A 1038 17.21 -10.38 -20.50
CA TRP A 1038 17.61 -9.52 -21.62
C TRP A 1038 18.11 -8.18 -21.07
N GLN A 1039 19.17 -7.67 -21.67
CA GLN A 1039 19.65 -6.30 -21.55
C GLN A 1039 19.78 -5.69 -22.95
N ILE A 1040 19.12 -4.56 -23.14
CA ILE A 1040 19.06 -3.80 -24.38
C ILE A 1040 19.54 -2.39 -24.09
N THR A 1041 20.78 -2.11 -24.49
CA THR A 1041 21.48 -0.86 -24.15
C THR A 1041 21.60 0.05 -25.36
N PRO A 1042 20.92 1.21 -25.38
CA PRO A 1042 20.96 2.12 -26.51
C PRO A 1042 22.23 2.99 -26.55
N VAL A 1043 22.79 3.13 -27.75
CA VAL A 1043 23.91 4.03 -28.04
C VAL A 1043 23.61 4.87 -29.27
N LEU A 1044 24.18 6.06 -29.30
CA LEU A 1044 24.12 6.99 -30.42
C LEU A 1044 25.39 6.87 -31.27
N VAL A 1045 25.21 6.71 -32.58
CA VAL A 1045 26.27 6.80 -33.59
C VAL A 1045 25.95 7.93 -34.55
N ARG A 1046 26.94 8.43 -35.31
CA ARG A 1046 26.63 9.38 -36.39
C ARG A 1046 25.80 8.68 -37.45
N ALA A 1047 24.81 9.37 -38.02
CA ALA A 1047 23.95 8.79 -39.05
C ALA A 1047 24.75 8.31 -40.28
N SER A 1048 25.87 8.98 -40.59
CA SER A 1048 26.82 8.58 -41.64
C SER A 1048 27.55 7.26 -41.36
N ASP A 1049 27.68 6.87 -40.09
CA ASP A 1049 28.49 5.72 -39.67
C ASP A 1049 27.64 4.43 -39.57
N LEU A 1050 26.30 4.54 -39.53
CA LEU A 1050 25.41 3.37 -39.46
C LEU A 1050 25.58 2.40 -40.66
N PRO A 1051 25.60 2.86 -41.95
CA PRO A 1051 25.86 1.95 -43.07
C PRO A 1051 27.24 1.26 -42.97
N VAL A 1052 28.24 1.95 -42.45
CA VAL A 1052 29.60 1.40 -42.24
C VAL A 1052 29.57 0.31 -41.16
N LEU A 1053 28.83 0.53 -40.07
CA LEU A 1053 28.64 -0.49 -39.04
C LEU A 1053 27.95 -1.74 -39.61
N LEU A 1054 26.83 -1.56 -40.33
CA LEU A 1054 26.06 -2.68 -40.88
C LEU A 1054 26.87 -3.54 -41.86
N ASP A 1055 27.78 -2.94 -42.64
CA ASP A 1055 28.70 -3.69 -43.49
C ASP A 1055 29.75 -4.44 -42.66
N LYS A 1056 30.37 -3.77 -41.67
CA LYS A 1056 31.39 -4.36 -40.80
C LYS A 1056 30.88 -5.49 -39.91
N LEU A 1057 29.59 -5.53 -39.55
CA LEU A 1057 28.98 -6.64 -38.79
C LEU A 1057 29.04 -7.99 -39.52
N ARG A 1058 29.32 -7.99 -40.84
CA ARG A 1058 29.54 -9.19 -41.63
C ARG A 1058 30.96 -9.78 -41.47
N ASP A 1059 31.90 -9.03 -40.89
CA ASP A 1059 33.27 -9.47 -40.64
C ASP A 1059 33.31 -10.40 -39.39
N PRO A 1060 33.78 -11.65 -39.52
CA PRO A 1060 33.93 -12.58 -38.40
C PRO A 1060 34.78 -12.04 -37.24
N THR A 1061 35.76 -11.18 -37.50
CA THR A 1061 36.63 -10.58 -36.47
C THR A 1061 35.85 -9.60 -35.59
N VAL A 1062 34.93 -8.83 -36.21
CA VAL A 1062 34.02 -7.94 -35.50
C VAL A 1062 33.02 -8.76 -34.70
N GLN A 1063 32.45 -9.82 -35.30
CA GLN A 1063 31.54 -10.72 -34.59
C GLN A 1063 32.21 -11.40 -33.39
N GLU A 1064 33.47 -11.84 -33.50
CA GLU A 1064 34.20 -12.43 -32.37
C GLU A 1064 34.44 -11.44 -31.23
N THR A 1065 34.70 -10.17 -31.57
CA THR A 1065 34.81 -9.10 -30.57
C THR A 1065 33.46 -8.88 -29.87
N LEU A 1066 32.36 -8.91 -30.62
CA LEU A 1066 31.00 -8.72 -30.09
C LEU A 1066 30.49 -9.94 -29.30
N ARG A 1067 30.97 -11.17 -29.58
CA ARG A 1067 30.69 -12.36 -28.76
C ARG A 1067 31.28 -12.28 -27.34
N GLY A 1068 32.16 -11.31 -27.08
CA GLY A 1068 32.66 -10.99 -25.75
C GLY A 1068 31.80 -9.98 -24.99
N LEU A 1069 30.66 -9.55 -25.56
CA LEU A 1069 29.70 -8.68 -24.87
C LEU A 1069 29.10 -9.42 -23.67
N SER A 1070 29.47 -9.03 -22.46
CA SER A 1070 28.78 -9.43 -21.24
C SER A 1070 27.68 -8.42 -20.89
N ARG A 1071 27.07 -8.59 -19.71
CA ARG A 1071 26.33 -7.50 -19.04
C ARG A 1071 27.13 -6.19 -19.13
N ILE A 1072 26.45 -5.15 -19.59
CA ILE A 1072 26.97 -3.79 -19.72
C ILE A 1072 26.53 -3.02 -18.49
N ASP A 1073 27.49 -2.54 -17.69
CA ASP A 1073 27.21 -1.65 -16.58
C ASP A 1073 27.07 -0.22 -17.11
N ASN A 1074 25.93 0.42 -16.85
CA ASN A 1074 25.73 1.81 -17.27
C ASN A 1074 26.53 2.74 -16.34
N ASN A 1075 27.09 3.79 -16.92
CA ASN A 1075 27.70 4.85 -16.11
C ASN A 1075 26.61 5.68 -15.42
N GLY A 1076 26.90 6.17 -14.21
CA GLY A 1076 25.92 6.90 -13.41
C GLY A 1076 26.53 7.77 -12.32
N ASP A 1077 25.67 8.51 -11.64
CA ASP A 1077 25.98 9.21 -10.39
C ASP A 1077 24.92 8.84 -9.35
N TRP A 1078 25.35 8.16 -8.29
CA TRP A 1078 24.47 7.61 -7.27
C TRP A 1078 24.06 8.63 -6.20
N ASN A 1079 24.80 9.74 -6.11
CA ASN A 1079 24.57 10.81 -5.14
C ASN A 1079 23.79 12.00 -5.72
N ALA A 1080 23.72 12.10 -7.06
CA ALA A 1080 22.99 13.17 -7.72
C ALA A 1080 21.47 12.98 -7.61
N PRO A 1081 20.72 13.97 -7.09
CA PRO A 1081 19.27 13.95 -7.19
C PRO A 1081 18.82 14.05 -8.65
N LEU A 1082 17.66 13.45 -8.95
CA LEU A 1082 17.14 13.35 -10.30
C LEU A 1082 16.98 14.69 -10.99
N SER A 1083 16.58 15.72 -10.24
CA SER A 1083 16.41 17.09 -10.75
C SER A 1083 17.71 17.78 -11.17
N SER A 1084 18.85 17.40 -10.58
CA SER A 1084 20.15 17.98 -10.94
C SER A 1084 20.83 17.26 -12.11
N TRP A 1085 20.30 16.11 -12.52
CA TRP A 1085 20.85 15.28 -13.58
C TRP A 1085 21.18 16.06 -14.87
N PRO A 1086 20.31 16.97 -15.38
CA PRO A 1086 20.60 17.78 -16.56
C PRO A 1086 21.86 18.65 -16.46
N ALA A 1087 22.22 19.08 -15.25
CA ALA A 1087 23.31 20.01 -14.99
C ALA A 1087 24.67 19.32 -14.78
N LEU A 1088 24.70 17.98 -14.69
CA LEU A 1088 25.94 17.23 -14.51
C LEU A 1088 26.82 17.32 -15.75
N THR A 1089 28.14 17.38 -15.56
CA THR A 1089 29.15 17.32 -16.63
C THR A 1089 30.10 16.15 -16.42
N PRO A 1090 29.62 14.89 -16.60
CA PRO A 1090 30.43 13.73 -16.31
C PRO A 1090 31.44 13.41 -17.43
N ASP A 1091 32.59 12.85 -17.05
CA ASP A 1091 33.65 12.46 -17.99
C ASP A 1091 33.24 11.28 -18.91
N TRP A 1092 32.19 10.53 -18.55
CA TRP A 1092 31.68 9.39 -19.32
C TRP A 1092 30.78 9.77 -20.53
N ASP A 1093 30.51 11.06 -20.73
CA ASP A 1093 29.67 11.59 -21.83
C ASP A 1093 30.44 11.78 -23.16
N ALA A 1094 31.77 11.67 -23.18
CA ALA A 1094 32.62 12.22 -24.25
C ALA A 1094 32.74 11.38 -25.56
N GLY A 1095 31.98 10.29 -25.71
CA GLY A 1095 32.32 9.21 -26.66
C GLY A 1095 32.43 9.53 -28.15
N LEU A 1096 31.71 10.53 -28.64
CA LEU A 1096 31.76 10.94 -30.04
C LEU A 1096 32.95 11.85 -30.38
N GLN A 1097 33.66 12.39 -29.37
CA GLN A 1097 34.70 13.40 -29.55
C GLN A 1097 36.11 12.80 -29.66
N ASP A 1098 36.46 11.82 -28.82
CA ASP A 1098 37.86 11.39 -28.67
C ASP A 1098 38.22 10.04 -29.32
N GLY A 1099 37.25 9.20 -29.67
CA GLY A 1099 37.47 7.87 -30.29
C GLY A 1099 38.39 6.91 -29.50
N ASN A 1100 38.87 7.33 -28.33
CA ASN A 1100 39.94 6.71 -27.56
C ASN A 1100 39.82 7.06 -26.06
N SER A 1101 38.61 7.38 -25.59
CA SER A 1101 38.39 7.55 -24.15
C SER A 1101 38.51 6.18 -23.49
N ARG A 1102 39.26 6.08 -22.40
CA ARG A 1102 39.40 4.84 -21.60
C ARG A 1102 38.06 4.34 -21.00
N VAL A 1103 36.98 5.10 -21.18
CA VAL A 1103 35.67 4.92 -20.56
C VAL A 1103 34.67 4.25 -21.50
N ILE A 1104 34.94 4.20 -22.81
CA ILE A 1104 34.07 3.56 -23.79
C ILE A 1104 34.86 2.43 -24.45
N ASN A 1105 34.61 1.21 -23.98
CA ASN A 1105 35.21 -0.01 -24.50
C ASN A 1105 35.00 -0.05 -26.03
N GLY A 1106 36.06 -0.22 -26.81
CA GLY A 1106 36.02 -0.19 -28.29
C GLY A 1106 35.29 -1.39 -28.94
N TRP A 1107 34.09 -1.74 -28.46
CA TRP A 1107 33.28 -2.86 -28.94
C TRP A 1107 32.73 -2.63 -30.35
N LEU A 1108 32.27 -1.41 -30.66
CA LEU A 1108 31.89 -1.06 -32.02
C LEU A 1108 33.11 -0.62 -32.83
N PRO A 1109 33.21 -1.02 -34.11
CA PRO A 1109 34.29 -0.59 -35.00
C PRO A 1109 34.10 0.83 -35.55
N ILE A 1110 33.31 1.65 -34.85
CA ILE A 1110 32.98 3.06 -35.14
C ILE A 1110 32.79 3.83 -33.81
N PRO A 1111 32.98 5.16 -33.78
CA PRO A 1111 32.71 5.98 -32.59
C PRO A 1111 31.22 5.95 -32.20
N TYR A 1112 30.96 5.91 -30.90
CA TYR A 1112 29.61 5.96 -30.34
C TYR A 1112 29.63 6.64 -28.96
N ARG A 1113 28.45 7.04 -28.47
CA ARG A 1113 28.25 7.44 -27.07
C ARG A 1113 27.01 6.74 -26.48
N PRO A 1114 26.96 6.50 -25.16
CA PRO A 1114 25.73 6.05 -24.51
C PRO A 1114 24.58 7.04 -24.70
N LEU A 1115 23.35 6.54 -24.96
CA LEU A 1115 22.14 7.36 -24.90
C LEU A 1115 21.70 7.57 -23.45
N ILE A 1116 21.95 6.58 -22.59
CA ILE A 1116 21.44 6.51 -21.21
C ILE A 1116 22.58 6.48 -20.17
N GLY A 1117 22.24 6.90 -18.95
CA GLY A 1117 23.00 6.65 -17.72
C GLY A 1117 22.06 6.31 -16.56
N GLU A 1118 22.63 6.04 -15.39
CA GLU A 1118 21.89 5.63 -14.18
C GLU A 1118 21.91 6.73 -13.10
N CYS A 1119 20.71 7.15 -12.67
CA CYS A 1119 20.52 8.09 -11.56
C CYS A 1119 19.92 7.36 -10.34
N GLY A 1120 20.64 7.37 -9.22
CA GLY A 1120 20.26 6.67 -7.99
C GLY A 1120 21.24 5.57 -7.59
N HIS A 1121 21.11 5.07 -6.36
CA HIS A 1121 22.06 4.12 -5.78
C HIS A 1121 21.77 2.67 -6.22
N PRO A 1122 22.75 1.91 -6.75
CA PRO A 1122 22.53 0.59 -7.34
C PRO A 1122 22.02 -0.46 -6.35
N ASP A 1123 22.42 -0.35 -5.09
CA ASP A 1123 21.97 -1.29 -4.05
C ASP A 1123 20.57 -0.96 -3.51
N GLN A 1124 19.95 0.15 -3.94
CA GLN A 1124 18.58 0.47 -3.55
C GLN A 1124 17.59 -0.39 -4.33
N SER A 1125 16.68 -1.01 -3.60
CA SER A 1125 15.60 -1.81 -4.16
C SER A 1125 14.23 -1.20 -3.86
N ASP A 1126 14.18 0.04 -3.38
CA ASP A 1126 12.97 0.77 -3.04
C ASP A 1126 12.61 1.77 -4.16
N GLU A 1127 11.92 2.87 -3.83
CA GLU A 1127 11.58 3.94 -4.78
C GLU A 1127 12.77 4.84 -5.15
N HIS A 1128 13.90 4.69 -4.44
CA HIS A 1128 15.18 5.31 -4.74
C HIS A 1128 16.12 4.41 -5.56
N ALA A 1129 15.63 3.25 -6.03
CA ALA A 1129 16.34 2.40 -6.98
C ALA A 1129 16.80 3.18 -8.22
N PRO A 1130 17.89 2.77 -8.90
CA PRO A 1130 18.38 3.48 -10.06
C PRO A 1130 17.32 3.55 -11.15
N ILE A 1131 17.25 4.70 -11.81
CA ILE A 1131 16.41 4.89 -12.99
C ILE A 1131 17.30 5.20 -14.19
N LEU A 1132 16.91 4.64 -15.33
CA LEU A 1132 17.56 4.92 -16.61
C LEU A 1132 17.06 6.28 -17.11
N VAL A 1133 18.00 7.16 -17.43
CA VAL A 1133 17.72 8.51 -17.90
C VAL A 1133 18.68 8.85 -19.06
N PRO A 1134 18.28 9.70 -20.02
CA PRO A 1134 19.20 10.17 -21.04
C PRO A 1134 20.46 10.81 -20.41
N THR A 1135 21.61 10.65 -21.06
CA THR A 1135 22.86 11.24 -20.55
C THR A 1135 22.78 12.77 -20.48
N PRO A 1136 23.46 13.44 -19.53
CA PRO A 1136 23.41 14.90 -19.39
C PRO A 1136 23.76 15.65 -20.69
N SER A 1137 24.73 15.14 -21.46
CA SER A 1137 25.05 15.69 -22.79
C SER A 1137 23.89 15.61 -23.79
N VAL A 1138 23.15 14.50 -23.85
CA VAL A 1138 21.97 14.35 -24.73
C VAL A 1138 20.86 15.28 -24.31
N ILE A 1139 20.63 15.45 -23.00
CA ILE A 1139 19.64 16.38 -22.46
C ILE A 1139 19.91 17.81 -22.94
N ARG A 1140 21.16 18.27 -22.85
CA ARG A 1140 21.54 19.61 -23.32
C ARG A 1140 21.45 19.75 -24.84
N GLU A 1141 21.90 18.75 -25.58
CA GLU A 1141 21.92 18.78 -27.04
C GLU A 1141 20.51 18.79 -27.66
N TRP A 1142 19.59 18.01 -27.09
CA TRP A 1142 18.21 17.90 -27.57
C TRP A 1142 17.23 18.85 -26.88
N ASN A 1143 17.75 19.75 -26.03
CA ASN A 1143 16.99 20.70 -25.23
C ASN A 1143 15.85 20.00 -24.47
N LEU A 1144 16.22 19.01 -23.67
CA LEU A 1144 15.28 18.17 -22.93
C LEU A 1144 15.00 18.74 -21.53
N ASP A 1145 13.72 18.81 -21.19
CA ASP A 1145 13.23 19.29 -19.89
C ASP A 1145 12.50 18.18 -19.14
N PHE A 1146 12.71 18.13 -17.81
CA PHE A 1146 12.10 17.12 -16.96
C PHE A 1146 10.77 17.65 -16.44
N ARG A 1147 9.66 17.00 -16.82
CA ARG A 1147 8.37 17.20 -16.19
C ARG A 1147 8.10 16.01 -15.28
N LEU A 1148 8.73 16.11 -14.13
CA LEU A 1148 8.79 15.08 -13.13
C LEU A 1148 7.38 14.59 -12.80
N ARG A 1149 6.43 15.40 -12.34
CA ARG A 1149 5.03 15.01 -12.02
C ARG A 1149 4.38 13.94 -12.90
N ASP A 1150 4.61 13.98 -14.22
CA ASP A 1150 4.03 13.03 -15.19
C ASP A 1150 5.00 11.94 -15.66
N GLY A 1151 6.23 11.94 -15.15
CA GLY A 1151 7.30 11.00 -15.46
C GLY A 1151 7.75 11.16 -16.89
N LEU A 1152 7.79 12.39 -17.39
CA LEU A 1152 8.09 12.70 -18.78
C LEU A 1152 9.36 13.53 -18.91
N ILE A 1153 10.08 13.27 -19.99
CA ILE A 1153 11.12 14.14 -20.50
C ILE A 1153 10.66 14.68 -21.85
N LEU A 1154 10.63 16.01 -21.96
CA LEU A 1154 10.06 16.71 -23.11
C LEU A 1154 11.15 17.40 -23.91
N SER A 1155 10.94 17.54 -25.21
CA SER A 1155 11.67 18.50 -26.05
C SER A 1155 10.68 19.50 -26.58
N ASN A 1156 10.85 20.78 -26.24
CA ASN A 1156 9.94 21.87 -26.63
C ASN A 1156 8.45 21.52 -26.38
N GLU A 1157 8.11 21.18 -25.13
CA GLU A 1157 6.76 20.76 -24.69
C GLU A 1157 6.20 19.45 -25.30
N THR A 1158 6.98 18.77 -26.15
CA THR A 1158 6.57 17.48 -26.73
C THR A 1158 7.15 16.32 -25.92
N PRO A 1159 6.34 15.38 -25.39
CA PRO A 1159 6.84 14.18 -24.71
C PRO A 1159 7.73 13.34 -25.63
N VAL A 1160 8.97 13.07 -25.20
CA VAL A 1160 9.96 12.26 -25.92
C VAL A 1160 10.22 10.96 -25.18
N PHE A 1161 10.55 11.06 -23.88
CA PHE A 1161 10.81 9.90 -23.04
C PHE A 1161 9.83 9.81 -21.88
N GLY A 1162 9.57 8.58 -21.46
CA GLY A 1162 8.78 8.24 -20.29
C GLY A 1162 9.64 7.50 -19.29
N LEU A 1163 9.67 7.99 -18.05
CA LEU A 1163 10.39 7.41 -16.94
C LEU A 1163 9.63 6.21 -16.39
N SER A 1164 10.34 5.10 -16.22
CA SER A 1164 9.73 3.84 -15.79
C SER A 1164 9.25 3.82 -14.34
N SER A 1165 9.73 4.76 -13.52
CA SER A 1165 9.35 4.92 -12.11
C SER A 1165 7.84 5.06 -11.91
N ILE A 1166 7.12 5.67 -12.87
CA ILE A 1166 5.65 5.81 -12.83
C ILE A 1166 4.94 4.49 -13.10
N LEU A 1167 5.52 3.63 -13.94
CA LEU A 1167 4.98 2.31 -14.26
C LEU A 1167 5.40 1.24 -13.26
N ASN A 1168 5.97 1.64 -12.10
CA ASN A 1168 6.59 0.74 -11.12
C ASN A 1168 7.59 -0.25 -11.77
N SER A 1169 8.21 0.15 -12.87
CA SER A 1169 9.07 -0.71 -13.68
C SER A 1169 10.53 -0.30 -13.48
N ARG A 1170 11.42 -1.26 -13.21
CA ARG A 1170 12.86 -0.99 -13.05
C ARG A 1170 13.59 -1.13 -14.37
N ASN A 1171 14.75 -0.47 -14.46
CA ASN A 1171 15.74 -0.65 -15.53
C ASN A 1171 15.16 -0.54 -16.95
N VAL A 1172 14.22 0.38 -17.18
CA VAL A 1172 13.65 0.64 -18.51
C VAL A 1172 13.53 2.13 -18.75
N LEU A 1173 13.75 2.56 -19.99
CA LEU A 1173 13.45 3.91 -20.46
C LEU A 1173 12.51 3.77 -21.64
N PHE A 1174 11.41 4.51 -21.63
CA PHE A 1174 10.46 4.52 -22.74
C PHE A 1174 10.73 5.70 -23.65
N ALA A 1175 10.51 5.54 -24.96
CA ALA A 1175 10.57 6.62 -25.92
C ALA A 1175 9.38 6.60 -26.89
N ARG A 1176 8.80 7.77 -27.16
CA ARG A 1176 7.76 7.93 -28.17
C ARG A 1176 8.41 7.96 -29.55
N THR A 1177 8.01 7.05 -30.43
CA THR A 1177 8.73 6.79 -31.68
C THR A 1177 8.87 8.03 -32.57
N GLY A 1178 7.78 8.77 -32.81
CA GLY A 1178 7.77 9.94 -33.70
C GLY A 1178 8.73 11.06 -33.28
N PRO A 1179 8.60 11.59 -32.04
CA PRO A 1179 9.53 12.59 -31.51
C PRO A 1179 10.99 12.11 -31.48
N LEU A 1180 11.24 10.86 -31.07
CA LEU A 1180 12.59 10.29 -31.04
C LEU A 1180 13.24 10.29 -32.45
N VAL A 1181 12.54 9.80 -33.47
CA VAL A 1181 13.04 9.78 -34.86
C VAL A 1181 13.35 11.19 -35.36
N THR A 1182 12.50 12.16 -35.01
CA THR A 1182 12.71 13.57 -35.39
C THR A 1182 13.98 14.15 -34.76
N LEU A 1183 14.23 13.87 -33.48
CA LEU A 1183 15.43 14.32 -32.77
C LEU A 1183 16.71 13.64 -33.26
N LEU A 1184 16.65 12.34 -33.57
CA LEU A 1184 17.76 11.62 -34.17
C LEU A 1184 18.14 12.23 -35.53
N ALA A 1185 17.15 12.50 -36.39
CA ALA A 1185 17.37 13.11 -37.69
C ALA A 1185 17.93 14.54 -37.60
N SER A 1186 17.38 15.39 -36.73
CA SER A 1186 17.82 16.79 -36.58
C SER A 1186 19.21 16.91 -35.95
N SER A 1187 19.59 15.98 -35.07
CA SER A 1187 20.91 15.94 -34.45
C SER A 1187 21.96 15.19 -35.27
N GLY A 1188 21.59 14.57 -36.39
CA GLY A 1188 22.51 13.82 -37.25
C GLY A 1188 22.96 12.48 -36.67
N HIS A 1189 22.14 11.86 -35.81
CA HIS A 1189 22.44 10.60 -35.14
C HIS A 1189 21.55 9.45 -35.63
N SER A 1190 22.06 8.23 -35.47
CA SER A 1190 21.27 6.99 -35.54
C SER A 1190 21.32 6.27 -34.20
N LEU A 1191 20.24 5.56 -33.88
CA LEU A 1191 20.13 4.75 -32.67
C LEU A 1191 20.51 3.29 -32.95
N VAL A 1192 21.44 2.78 -32.17
CA VAL A 1192 21.92 1.39 -32.20
C VAL A 1192 21.75 0.79 -30.81
N TRP A 1193 21.46 -0.51 -30.73
CA TRP A 1193 21.37 -1.25 -29.47
C TRP A 1193 22.45 -2.33 -29.40
N PHE A 1194 23.13 -2.39 -28.27
CA PHE A 1194 23.72 -3.65 -27.82
C PHE A 1194 22.61 -4.51 -27.23
N ILE A 1195 22.55 -5.76 -27.64
CA ILE A 1195 21.58 -6.74 -27.18
C ILE A 1195 22.34 -7.88 -26.54
N THR A 1196 22.19 -8.08 -25.24
CA THR A 1196 22.77 -9.22 -24.52
C THR A 1196 21.66 -9.94 -23.77
N GLY A 1197 21.75 -11.27 -23.67
CA GLY A 1197 20.73 -12.04 -23.00
C GLY A 1197 21.19 -13.42 -22.58
N GLU A 1198 20.45 -14.00 -21.65
CA GLU A 1198 20.70 -15.32 -21.10
C GLU A 1198 19.39 -16.09 -20.99
N ARG A 1199 19.40 -17.38 -21.29
CA ARG A 1199 18.31 -18.30 -20.98
C ARG A 1199 18.87 -19.45 -20.18
N ARG A 1200 18.38 -19.65 -18.96
CA ARG A 1200 19.03 -20.54 -18.00
C ARG A 1200 18.03 -21.36 -17.25
N ALA A 1201 18.40 -22.58 -16.93
CA ALA A 1201 17.69 -23.40 -15.96
C ALA A 1201 18.68 -24.17 -15.10
N PHE A 1202 18.45 -24.17 -13.80
CA PHE A 1202 19.24 -24.84 -12.79
C PHE A 1202 18.33 -25.80 -12.02
N GLN A 1203 18.71 -27.07 -11.92
CA GLN A 1203 18.03 -27.97 -10.98
C GLN A 1203 18.25 -27.50 -9.54
N ASN A 1204 19.39 -26.86 -9.26
CA ASN A 1204 19.69 -26.22 -7.99
C ASN A 1204 20.60 -24.98 -8.16
N ILE A 1205 20.05 -23.78 -7.99
CA ILE A 1205 20.80 -22.52 -8.14
C ILE A 1205 21.82 -22.27 -7.02
N ASP A 1206 21.63 -22.85 -5.82
CA ASP A 1206 22.56 -22.65 -4.71
C ASP A 1206 23.90 -23.38 -4.92
N ARG A 1207 23.90 -24.44 -5.74
CA ARG A 1207 25.09 -25.22 -6.14
C ARG A 1207 24.93 -25.61 -7.60
N PRO A 1208 25.15 -24.66 -8.53
CA PRO A 1208 24.99 -24.93 -9.94
C PRO A 1208 26.10 -25.91 -10.38
N GLU A 1209 25.72 -27.17 -10.56
CA GLU A 1209 26.63 -28.17 -11.12
C GLU A 1209 26.46 -28.19 -12.64
N PRO A 1210 27.56 -28.22 -13.41
CA PRO A 1210 27.48 -28.27 -14.86
C PRO A 1210 26.59 -29.43 -15.38
N ALA A 1211 26.63 -30.60 -14.75
CA ALA A 1211 25.82 -31.75 -15.12
C ALA A 1211 24.30 -31.57 -14.90
N THR A 1212 23.88 -30.57 -14.12
CA THR A 1212 22.48 -30.33 -13.70
C THR A 1212 21.97 -28.93 -14.06
N SER A 1213 22.70 -28.24 -14.95
CA SER A 1213 22.40 -26.88 -15.39
C SER A 1213 22.42 -26.80 -16.91
N VAL A 1214 21.55 -25.98 -17.49
CA VAL A 1214 21.54 -25.67 -18.93
C VAL A 1214 21.49 -24.17 -19.14
N TRP A 1215 22.27 -23.67 -20.09
CA TRP A 1215 22.43 -22.24 -20.33
C TRP A 1215 22.57 -21.94 -21.83
N ALA A 1216 21.95 -20.86 -22.28
CA ALA A 1216 22.23 -20.25 -23.57
C ALA A 1216 22.50 -18.74 -23.42
N ASN A 1217 23.56 -18.25 -24.07
CA ASN A 1217 23.91 -16.84 -24.16
C ASN A 1217 23.46 -16.27 -25.51
N TYR A 1218 23.04 -15.01 -25.51
CA TYR A 1218 22.63 -14.26 -26.68
C TYR A 1218 23.44 -12.97 -26.78
N ASP A 1219 24.04 -12.72 -27.95
CA ASP A 1219 24.75 -11.48 -28.27
C ASP A 1219 24.20 -10.92 -29.58
N GLY A 1220 23.95 -9.61 -29.63
CA GLY A 1220 23.33 -9.02 -30.81
C GLY A 1220 23.54 -7.52 -30.94
N ILE A 1221 23.31 -7.03 -32.16
CA ILE A 1221 23.27 -5.62 -32.50
C ILE A 1221 21.95 -5.32 -33.20
N GLY A 1222 21.21 -4.37 -32.64
CA GLY A 1222 19.97 -3.83 -33.22
C GLY A 1222 20.13 -2.39 -33.67
N TYR A 1223 19.22 -1.88 -34.49
CA TYR A 1223 19.17 -0.46 -34.87
C TYR A 1223 17.73 -0.01 -35.15
N LEU A 1224 17.49 1.30 -35.00
CA LEU A 1224 16.20 1.91 -35.34
C LEU A 1224 16.23 2.38 -36.79
N THR A 1225 15.23 1.97 -37.58
CA THR A 1225 15.07 2.44 -38.96
C THR A 1225 14.53 3.87 -39.01
N ALA A 1226 14.64 4.52 -40.18
CA ALA A 1226 14.14 5.89 -40.38
C ALA A 1226 12.62 6.03 -40.24
N ASP A 1227 11.85 4.95 -40.43
CA ASP A 1227 10.41 4.88 -40.17
C ASP A 1227 10.06 4.49 -38.72
N GLY A 1228 11.05 4.39 -37.83
CA GLY A 1228 10.85 4.17 -36.40
C GLY A 1228 10.60 2.73 -36.00
N ARG A 1229 11.06 1.75 -36.80
CA ARG A 1229 10.91 0.31 -36.49
C ARG A 1229 12.23 -0.27 -35.97
N PRO A 1230 12.22 -1.03 -34.86
CA PRO A 1230 13.41 -1.74 -34.40
C PRO A 1230 13.74 -2.90 -35.35
N GLN A 1231 15.02 -3.06 -35.68
CA GLN A 1231 15.54 -4.15 -36.49
C GLN A 1231 16.76 -4.78 -35.80
N VAL A 1232 16.92 -6.10 -35.94
CA VAL A 1232 18.09 -6.83 -35.45
C VAL A 1232 19.03 -7.06 -36.63
N ALA A 1233 20.19 -6.41 -36.61
CA ALA A 1233 21.20 -6.53 -37.67
C ALA A 1233 22.03 -7.82 -37.53
N TRP A 1234 22.26 -8.26 -36.29
CA TRP A 1234 23.01 -9.46 -35.97
C TRP A 1234 22.54 -10.01 -34.62
N LEU A 1235 22.34 -11.33 -34.51
CA LEU A 1235 22.03 -12.04 -33.27
C LEU A 1235 22.67 -13.42 -33.29
N HIS A 1236 23.36 -13.75 -32.21
CA HIS A 1236 24.11 -14.97 -32.04
C HIS A 1236 23.64 -15.68 -30.78
N LYS A 1237 23.39 -16.99 -30.87
CA LYS A 1237 22.99 -17.84 -29.75
C LYS A 1237 24.05 -18.91 -29.53
N VAL A 1238 24.60 -18.98 -28.31
CA VAL A 1238 25.54 -20.03 -27.90
C VAL A 1238 24.90 -20.87 -26.82
N ILE A 1239 24.86 -22.19 -27.01
CA ILE A 1239 24.44 -23.12 -25.96
C ILE A 1239 25.68 -23.62 -25.23
N GLU A 1240 25.72 -23.43 -23.92
CA GLU A 1240 26.76 -23.94 -23.04
C GLU A 1240 26.18 -25.09 -22.21
N ARG A 1241 26.52 -26.34 -22.59
CA ARG A 1241 26.20 -27.53 -21.80
C ARG A 1241 27.31 -27.74 -20.78
N GLY A 1242 26.96 -28.12 -19.56
CA GLY A 1242 27.95 -28.32 -18.50
C GLY A 1242 28.90 -29.53 -18.65
N GLU A 1243 28.99 -30.15 -19.81
CA GLU A 1243 30.21 -30.86 -20.22
C GLU A 1243 30.52 -30.46 -21.66
N PHE A 1244 31.61 -29.69 -21.82
CA PHE A 1244 32.22 -29.15 -23.03
C PHE A 1244 31.70 -29.67 -24.39
N VAL A 1245 30.57 -29.14 -24.84
CA VAL A 1245 30.20 -29.11 -26.27
C VAL A 1245 29.57 -27.75 -26.56
N ARG A 1246 30.28 -26.92 -27.34
CA ARG A 1246 29.76 -25.66 -27.90
C ARG A 1246 29.08 -25.99 -29.23
N GLU A 1247 27.77 -25.74 -29.33
CA GLU A 1247 27.03 -25.86 -30.59
C GLU A 1247 26.56 -24.45 -30.98
N ALA A 1248 27.13 -23.90 -32.07
CA ALA A 1248 26.74 -22.61 -32.60
C ALA A 1248 25.56 -22.78 -33.55
N VAL A 1249 24.48 -22.04 -33.32
CA VAL A 1249 23.28 -22.09 -34.15
C VAL A 1249 23.04 -20.70 -34.74
N GLU A 1250 23.23 -20.55 -36.05
CA GLU A 1250 22.86 -19.31 -36.74
C GLU A 1250 21.33 -19.17 -36.78
N VAL A 1251 20.85 -18.00 -36.34
CA VAL A 1251 19.44 -17.61 -36.44
C VAL A 1251 19.26 -16.92 -37.80
N PRO A 1252 18.31 -17.34 -38.65
CA PRO A 1252 18.09 -16.71 -39.95
C PRO A 1252 17.71 -15.23 -39.78
N LEU A 1253 18.39 -14.36 -40.52
CA LEU A 1253 18.01 -12.96 -40.66
C LEU A 1253 16.65 -12.87 -41.36
N ALA A 1254 15.74 -12.03 -40.86
CA ALA A 1254 14.56 -11.64 -41.63
C ALA A 1254 15.03 -10.93 -42.92
N ASP A 1255 14.42 -11.28 -44.05
CA ASP A 1255 14.81 -10.81 -45.39
C ASP A 1255 14.94 -9.28 -45.43
N SER A 1256 16.16 -8.79 -45.65
CA SER A 1256 16.55 -7.36 -45.72
C SER A 1256 16.16 -6.70 -47.07
N GLY A 1257 15.09 -7.19 -47.70
CA GLY A 1257 14.60 -6.75 -49.01
C GLY A 1257 13.86 -5.41 -48.98
N ALA A 1258 14.38 -4.38 -48.30
CA ALA A 1258 13.81 -3.02 -48.36
C ALA A 1258 14.84 -1.93 -47.99
N ILE A 1259 16.07 -2.03 -48.49
CA ILE A 1259 17.04 -0.91 -48.43
C ILE A 1259 17.61 -0.67 -49.83
N ARG A 1260 16.73 -0.26 -50.76
CA ARG A 1260 17.07 0.47 -51.99
C ARG A 1260 15.89 1.37 -52.34
N GLY A 1261 15.91 2.59 -51.82
CA GLY A 1261 14.94 3.65 -52.06
C GLY A 1261 15.38 4.91 -51.36
#